data_AF-A0A2N0XXN0-F1
#
_entry.id   AF-A0A2N0XXN0-F1
#
_cell.length_a   1.000
_cell.length_b   1.000
_cell.length_c   1.000
_cell.angle_alpha   90.00
_cell.angle_beta   90.00
_cell.angle_gamma   90.00
#
_symmetry.space_group_name_H-M   'P 1'
#
loop_
_entity.id
_entity.type
_entity.pdbx_description
1 polymer ?
#
loop_
_entity_poly.entity_id
_entity_poly.type
_entity_poly.pdbx_seq_one_letter_code
_entity_poly.pdbx_strand_id
1 'polypeptide(L)'
;MLNKTVLALAVTVLLSACGGGSSSTNEPVQKPTPTPTSKTITVIDGYLSNAAVCIDRNKNGQCDNGEQLSTTTDASGKITIDKADFAYPIIAQVIAGQTQDSDTPGYLSHSYEMIAAAGEETITPFTTLAKIHKMDMSALAASLNLPLDAFTGDYVAKKTSNNDSAKAHLFARAITQQFSENLSDADANELLTMSGKLTAEIAKLVNEGKDLDSVDLGFDSDGKVKRKDKYQGLTKYLESGKFWVSTLNNNDYLLQTANFADGKMNGSLFGATDKPYEIAGKSLTFTDSNTSMDFFYVTPEFALSFSSINHLPLIWSKQDFVSGVEADVKASDLIGKRWYHIRDIIDVDQHAQLQLVELHFKDAQTVSVKPYKEEAFDASWTFTEGTHSNGAAKQTIAISFTNNAQHDSLNREAALTLVTQLQSKGVILVDNTSSQLNSDNLLIKSKKFAHFIYEEWARNTAQPISNLHAYLTKRRMYISEFRNSAGSHFDTIFFSSGNQLSTSYCGGSSGCKNTPYTIANQTLDFDQYQFEFIDTNTAYMLSFDKNDELAIWTTPKFWRASKNIDDSFVRGNTFYHLRDITSSTQHAIPVLTTLAFGDDNTVTVTPEGETGFTATWEVKDWKDHNQREYRIIDIVFPEGEKDRPSLRKENGMRLEVYFSTPNLSLTDNHASIAMNRDNMLFSNEALARSIYTRWKK
;
A
#
# COMPACT_ATOMS: atom_id res chain seq x y z
N MET A 1 59.57 13.46 -10.09
CA MET A 1 59.15 14.70 -9.41
C MET A 1 57.80 14.45 -8.75
N LEU A 2 57.77 14.56 -7.41
CA LEU A 2 56.65 14.71 -6.45
C LEU A 2 55.41 13.80 -6.57
N ASN A 3 54.82 13.24 -5.53
CA ASN A 3 55.22 12.77 -4.20
C ASN A 3 54.03 11.86 -3.79
N LYS A 4 54.27 10.58 -3.51
CA LYS A 4 53.27 9.65 -2.95
C LYS A 4 53.67 9.35 -1.52
N THR A 5 52.89 9.81 -0.54
CA THR A 5 53.05 9.45 0.87
C THR A 5 51.91 8.54 1.28
N VAL A 6 52.24 7.27 1.50
CA VAL A 6 51.41 6.25 2.15
C VAL A 6 51.75 6.28 3.64
N LEU A 7 50.74 6.38 4.50
CA LEU A 7 50.89 6.30 5.95
C LEU A 7 50.44 4.91 6.41
N ALA A 8 51.39 4.09 6.87
CA ALA A 8 51.15 2.80 7.52
C ALA A 8 51.50 2.94 9.01
N LEU A 9 50.55 2.62 9.89
CA LEU A 9 50.74 2.60 11.34
C LEU A 9 50.90 1.14 11.81
N ALA A 10 52.06 0.81 12.36
CA ALA A 10 52.36 -0.46 13.02
C ALA A 10 52.15 -0.33 14.54
N VAL A 11 51.47 -1.31 15.14
CA VAL A 11 51.28 -1.42 16.59
C VAL A 11 52.17 -2.55 17.12
N THR A 12 53.07 -2.21 18.04
CA THR A 12 54.01 -3.12 18.71
C THR A 12 53.43 -3.60 20.04
N VAL A 13 53.43 -4.91 20.26
CA VAL A 13 53.04 -5.58 21.51
C VAL A 13 54.25 -5.66 22.44
N LEU A 14 54.10 -5.22 23.70
CA LEU A 14 55.08 -5.45 24.76
C LEU A 14 54.60 -6.62 25.65
N LEU A 15 55.33 -7.74 25.59
CA LEU A 15 55.31 -8.77 26.63
C LEU A 15 56.26 -8.35 27.75
N SER A 16 55.79 -8.41 29.00
CA SER A 16 56.66 -8.48 30.17
C SER A 16 56.22 -9.64 31.06
N ALA A 17 57.18 -10.50 31.37
CA ALA A 17 57.09 -11.64 32.26
C ALA A 17 58.12 -11.46 33.38
N CYS A 18 57.69 -11.61 34.63
CA CYS A 18 58.48 -11.90 35.84
C CYS A 18 57.44 -12.05 36.99
N GLY A 19 57.42 -12.99 37.93
CA GLY A 19 58.47 -13.88 38.44
C GLY A 19 58.68 -13.65 39.95
N GLY A 20 57.79 -14.19 40.80
CA GLY A 20 58.06 -14.67 42.18
C GLY A 20 58.17 -13.68 43.37
N GLY A 21 57.44 -13.97 44.47
CA GLY A 21 57.83 -13.53 45.83
C GLY A 21 56.72 -13.17 46.86
N SER A 22 56.22 -14.19 47.58
CA SER A 22 55.66 -14.23 48.96
C SER A 22 54.79 -13.10 49.59
N SER A 23 53.65 -13.56 50.12
CA SER A 23 52.96 -13.21 51.39
C SER A 23 51.75 -12.26 51.40
N SER A 24 50.72 -12.72 52.13
CA SER A 24 49.49 -12.07 52.63
C SER A 24 48.29 -11.87 51.67
N THR A 25 47.35 -12.80 51.84
CA THR A 25 45.90 -12.79 51.57
C THR A 25 45.23 -11.45 51.26
N ASN A 26 44.64 -11.35 50.06
CA ASN A 26 43.33 -10.76 49.78
C ASN A 26 42.91 -11.13 48.35
N GLU A 27 42.05 -12.13 48.17
CA GLU A 27 41.42 -12.43 46.88
C GLU A 27 40.50 -11.25 46.47
N PRO A 28 40.63 -10.71 45.25
CA PRO A 28 39.60 -9.85 44.69
C PRO A 28 38.41 -10.74 44.30
N VAL A 29 37.26 -10.49 44.92
CA VAL A 29 35.97 -11.07 44.56
C VAL A 29 35.71 -10.83 43.07
N GLN A 30 35.66 -11.92 42.29
CA GLN A 30 35.27 -11.89 40.89
C GLN A 30 33.81 -11.40 40.79
N LYS A 31 33.63 -10.17 40.30
CA LYS A 31 32.31 -9.57 40.06
C LYS A 31 31.54 -10.48 39.07
N PRO A 32 30.33 -10.96 39.39
CA PRO A 32 29.59 -11.83 38.49
C PRO A 32 29.33 -11.10 37.17
N THR A 33 29.73 -11.71 36.06
CA THR A 33 29.40 -11.23 34.71
C THR A 33 27.88 -11.13 34.61
N PRO A 34 27.30 -9.97 34.21
CA PRO A 34 25.86 -9.84 34.08
C PRO A 34 25.35 -10.88 33.07
N THR A 35 24.34 -11.64 33.49
CA THR A 35 23.68 -12.62 32.60
C THR A 35 23.01 -11.84 31.46
N PRO A 36 23.21 -12.20 30.19
CA PRO A 36 22.58 -11.50 29.08
C PRO A 36 21.05 -11.57 29.27
N THR A 37 20.40 -10.41 29.22
CA THR A 37 18.94 -10.26 29.39
C THR A 37 18.19 -10.39 28.07
N SER A 38 18.90 -10.37 26.94
CA SER A 38 18.32 -10.43 25.59
C SER A 38 18.95 -11.50 24.71
N LYS A 39 18.27 -11.80 23.60
CA LYS A 39 18.70 -12.69 22.53
C LYS A 39 18.47 -12.02 21.17
N THR A 40 19.32 -12.34 20.20
CA THR A 40 19.16 -11.86 18.82
C THR A 40 18.64 -13.00 17.96
N ILE A 41 17.55 -12.74 17.25
CA ILE A 41 16.94 -13.66 16.29
C ILE A 41 17.20 -13.11 14.89
N THR A 42 17.47 -13.99 13.93
CA THR A 42 17.67 -13.62 12.52
C THR A 42 16.62 -14.28 11.65
N VAL A 43 15.93 -13.50 10.81
CA VAL A 43 14.91 -13.98 9.86
C VAL A 43 15.53 -14.07 8.46
N ILE A 44 15.53 -15.27 7.87
CA ILE A 44 16.31 -15.58 6.67
C ILE A 44 15.46 -16.36 5.65
N ASP A 45 15.09 -15.73 4.54
CA ASP A 45 14.91 -16.29 3.19
C ASP A 45 16.15 -15.93 2.35
N GLY A 46 16.24 -14.69 1.86
CA GLY A 46 17.39 -13.82 2.11
C GLY A 46 17.21 -13.06 3.44
N TYR A 47 18.08 -12.12 3.80
CA TYR A 47 17.84 -11.32 5.00
C TYR A 47 16.55 -10.49 4.83
N LEU A 48 15.56 -10.76 5.70
CA LEU A 48 14.25 -10.11 5.64
C LEU A 48 14.19 -8.91 6.58
N SER A 49 14.18 -7.71 6.01
CA SER A 49 14.07 -6.46 6.76
C SER A 49 12.64 -5.94 6.82
N ASN A 50 12.29 -5.26 7.91
CA ASN A 50 10.92 -4.81 8.21
C ASN A 50 9.89 -5.97 8.27
N ALA A 51 10.33 -7.17 8.70
CA ALA A 51 9.41 -8.23 9.07
C ALA A 51 8.91 -8.00 10.50
N ALA A 52 7.61 -8.16 10.71
CA ALA A 52 7.04 -8.17 12.05
C ALA A 52 7.32 -9.53 12.72
N VAL A 53 7.46 -9.54 14.04
CA VAL A 53 7.83 -10.75 14.79
C VAL A 53 6.92 -10.91 15.99
N CYS A 54 6.43 -12.13 16.20
CA CYS A 54 5.52 -12.49 17.29
C CYS A 54 6.14 -13.60 18.14
N ILE A 55 5.98 -13.47 19.45
CA ILE A 55 6.35 -14.52 20.39
C ILE A 55 5.10 -15.35 20.67
N ASP A 56 5.03 -16.56 20.12
CA ASP A 56 3.89 -17.49 20.24
C ASP A 56 3.88 -18.12 21.64
N ARG A 57 3.44 -17.34 22.63
CA ARG A 57 3.54 -17.71 24.06
C ARG A 57 2.51 -18.78 24.40
N ASN A 58 1.38 -18.79 23.71
CA ASN A 58 0.33 -19.79 23.89
C ASN A 58 0.57 -21.09 23.08
N LYS A 59 1.53 -21.10 22.16
CA LYS A 59 1.96 -22.22 21.32
C LYS A 59 0.90 -22.70 20.32
N ASN A 60 0.01 -21.81 19.87
CA ASN A 60 -1.02 -22.13 18.90
C ASN A 60 -0.54 -22.00 17.44
N GLY A 61 0.67 -21.47 17.22
CA GLY A 61 1.23 -21.26 15.88
C GLY A 61 0.55 -20.14 15.10
N GLN A 62 -0.03 -19.16 15.80
CA GLN A 62 -0.63 -17.96 15.24
C GLN A 62 0.00 -16.73 15.90
N CYS A 63 0.06 -15.61 15.19
CA CYS A 63 0.43 -14.34 15.82
C CYS A 63 -0.82 -13.70 16.44
N ASP A 64 -1.01 -13.86 17.75
CA ASP A 64 -2.17 -13.30 18.45
C ASP A 64 -1.96 -11.84 18.88
N ASN A 65 -3.08 -11.18 19.19
CA ASN A 65 -3.08 -9.83 19.77
C ASN A 65 -2.24 -9.79 21.06
N GLY A 66 -1.24 -8.91 21.09
CA GLY A 66 -0.31 -8.74 22.21
C GLY A 66 0.94 -9.65 22.16
N GLU A 67 1.04 -10.54 21.18
CA GLU A 67 2.24 -11.36 20.97
C GLU A 67 3.26 -10.70 20.03
N GLN A 68 2.79 -9.80 19.16
CA GLN A 68 3.64 -9.05 18.24
C GLN A 68 4.54 -8.05 18.99
N LEU A 69 5.82 -8.02 18.60
CA LEU A 69 6.79 -7.04 19.09
C LEU A 69 6.55 -5.66 18.49
N SER A 70 6.95 -4.62 19.22
CA SER A 70 6.82 -3.22 18.77
C SER A 70 7.85 -2.80 17.71
N THR A 71 8.91 -3.58 17.54
CA THR A 71 9.96 -3.37 16.53
C THR A 71 9.94 -4.46 15.47
N THR A 72 10.45 -4.14 14.30
CA THR A 72 10.63 -5.06 13.19
C THR A 72 12.10 -5.44 13.02
N THR A 73 12.37 -6.43 12.17
CA THR A 73 13.75 -6.79 11.81
C THR A 73 14.49 -5.65 11.10
N ASP A 74 15.80 -5.56 11.33
CA ASP A 74 16.69 -4.61 10.66
C ASP A 74 17.10 -5.06 9.24
N ALA A 75 17.97 -4.27 8.58
CA ALA A 75 18.49 -4.57 7.24
C ALA A 75 19.27 -5.90 7.13
N SER A 76 19.76 -6.45 8.25
CA SER A 76 20.42 -7.77 8.33
C SER A 76 19.44 -8.88 8.73
N GLY A 77 18.14 -8.60 8.74
CA GLY A 77 17.10 -9.53 9.19
C GLY A 77 17.10 -9.79 10.69
N LYS A 78 17.76 -8.94 11.50
CA LYS A 78 17.93 -9.19 12.92
C LYS A 78 16.91 -8.44 13.76
N ILE A 79 16.48 -9.08 14.84
CA ILE A 79 15.67 -8.46 15.89
C ILE A 79 16.17 -8.91 17.27
N THR A 80 16.05 -8.04 18.27
CA THR A 80 16.39 -8.38 19.66
C THR A 80 15.12 -8.68 20.44
N ILE A 81 15.11 -9.80 21.16
CA ILE A 81 14.02 -10.25 22.01
C ILE A 81 14.50 -10.40 23.46
N ASP A 82 13.56 -10.45 24.40
CA ASP A 82 13.88 -10.81 25.77
C ASP A 82 14.33 -12.28 25.86
N LYS A 83 15.33 -12.54 26.71
CA LYS A 83 15.85 -13.91 26.87
C LYS A 83 14.78 -14.90 27.36
N ALA A 84 13.78 -14.42 28.12
CA ALA A 84 12.67 -15.25 28.57
C ALA A 84 11.76 -15.69 27.40
N ASP A 85 11.63 -14.86 26.37
CA ASP A 85 10.81 -15.16 25.20
C ASP A 85 11.44 -16.24 24.30
N PHE A 86 12.76 -16.45 24.41
CA PHE A 86 13.48 -17.52 23.67
C PHE A 86 13.01 -18.95 24.03
N ALA A 87 12.22 -19.11 25.09
CA ALA A 87 11.60 -20.37 25.48
C ALA A 87 10.33 -20.73 24.70
N TYR A 88 9.87 -19.85 23.80
CA TYR A 88 8.66 -20.01 23.01
C TYR A 88 8.97 -20.05 21.51
N PRO A 89 8.11 -20.65 20.67
CA PRO A 89 8.19 -20.50 19.22
C PRO A 89 8.11 -19.02 18.83
N ILE A 90 8.74 -18.68 17.71
CA ILE A 90 8.81 -17.31 17.23
C ILE A 90 8.34 -17.31 15.78
N ILE A 91 7.37 -16.45 15.49
CA ILE A 91 6.77 -16.29 14.16
C ILE A 91 7.30 -14.98 13.56
N ALA A 92 7.77 -15.03 12.32
CA ALA A 92 8.05 -13.86 11.51
C ALA A 92 6.93 -13.70 10.47
N GLN A 93 6.30 -12.53 10.46
CA GLN A 93 5.31 -12.14 9.48
C GLN A 93 5.98 -11.30 8.39
N VAL A 94 5.98 -11.84 7.18
CA VAL A 94 6.40 -11.16 5.96
C VAL A 94 5.18 -10.47 5.37
N ILE A 95 5.22 -9.14 5.31
CA ILE A 95 4.06 -8.31 4.97
C ILE A 95 4.29 -7.69 3.60
N ALA A 96 3.44 -8.03 2.63
CA ALA A 96 3.56 -7.51 1.27
C ALA A 96 3.44 -5.98 1.24
N GLY A 97 4.31 -5.32 0.48
CA GLY A 97 4.41 -3.85 0.43
C GLY A 97 5.15 -3.21 1.61
N GLN A 98 5.66 -4.01 2.56
CA GLN A 98 6.39 -3.52 3.74
C GLN A 98 7.74 -4.23 3.91
N THR A 99 7.75 -5.56 3.94
CA THR A 99 8.96 -6.35 4.14
C THR A 99 9.80 -6.39 2.85
N GLN A 100 11.12 -6.28 3.01
CA GLN A 100 12.08 -6.34 1.91
C GLN A 100 13.00 -7.55 2.11
N ASP A 101 13.31 -8.23 1.01
CA ASP A 101 14.29 -9.29 0.97
C ASP A 101 15.59 -8.77 0.33
N SER A 102 16.73 -8.98 0.99
CA SER A 102 18.06 -8.71 0.45
C SER A 102 18.32 -9.31 -0.94
N ASP A 103 17.57 -10.33 -1.35
CA ASP A 103 17.69 -10.97 -2.67
C ASP A 103 17.02 -10.22 -3.81
N THR A 104 16.05 -9.36 -3.53
CA THR A 104 15.23 -8.69 -4.55
C THR A 104 15.10 -7.20 -4.25
N PRO A 105 15.41 -6.30 -5.22
CA PRO A 105 15.14 -4.88 -5.02
C PRO A 105 13.66 -4.59 -4.83
N GLY A 106 13.33 -3.73 -3.85
CA GLY A 106 11.96 -3.32 -3.57
C GLY A 106 11.30 -4.14 -2.46
N TYR A 107 9.97 -4.17 -2.44
CA TYR A 107 9.18 -4.91 -1.46
C TYR A 107 8.73 -6.25 -2.02
N LEU A 108 8.45 -7.19 -1.11
CA LEU A 108 7.78 -8.44 -1.48
C LEU A 108 6.31 -8.17 -1.85
N SER A 109 5.81 -8.86 -2.89
CA SER A 109 4.42 -8.74 -3.37
C SER A 109 3.45 -9.71 -2.72
N HIS A 110 3.95 -10.66 -1.92
CA HIS A 110 3.17 -11.73 -1.28
C HIS A 110 3.47 -11.75 0.22
N SER A 111 2.42 -11.95 1.04
CA SER A 111 2.55 -12.03 2.49
C SER A 111 2.60 -13.49 2.91
N TYR A 112 3.47 -13.82 3.85
CA TYR A 112 3.58 -15.18 4.38
C TYR A 112 4.15 -15.18 5.79
N GLU A 113 3.96 -16.29 6.49
CA GLU A 113 4.55 -16.52 7.81
C GLU A 113 5.67 -17.54 7.76
N MET A 114 6.68 -17.32 8.60
CA MET A 114 7.71 -18.29 8.91
C MET A 114 7.80 -18.49 10.41
N ILE A 115 8.17 -19.69 10.85
CA ILE A 115 8.22 -20.05 12.27
C ILE A 115 9.49 -20.81 12.61
N ALA A 116 10.03 -20.53 13.79
CA ALA A 116 11.08 -21.31 14.41
C ALA A 116 10.60 -21.92 15.72
N ALA A 117 11.16 -23.07 16.07
CA ALA A 117 10.87 -23.71 17.34
C ALA A 117 11.51 -22.94 18.51
N ALA A 118 11.03 -23.20 19.73
CA ALA A 118 11.64 -22.64 20.93
C ALA A 118 13.13 -23.00 21.01
N GLY A 119 13.97 -22.00 21.31
CA GLY A 119 15.42 -22.17 21.41
C GLY A 119 16.19 -22.06 20.09
N GLU A 120 15.54 -21.73 18.97
CA GLU A 120 16.21 -21.51 17.68
C GLU A 120 16.52 -20.02 17.45
N GLU A 121 17.76 -19.70 17.09
CA GLU A 121 18.21 -18.31 16.86
C GLU A 121 17.91 -17.79 15.43
N THR A 122 17.41 -18.66 14.56
CA THR A 122 17.13 -18.33 13.15
C THR A 122 15.74 -18.80 12.75
N ILE A 123 14.95 -17.91 12.15
CA ILE A 123 13.67 -18.24 11.51
C ILE A 123 13.92 -18.35 10.01
N THR A 124 13.69 -19.54 9.44
CA THR A 124 13.97 -19.81 8.01
C THR A 124 12.84 -20.62 7.37
N PRO A 125 12.82 -20.74 6.02
CA PRO A 125 11.90 -21.66 5.35
C PRO A 125 12.06 -23.10 5.83
N PHE A 126 13.26 -23.52 6.24
CA PHE A 126 13.50 -24.87 6.72
C PHE A 126 12.95 -25.12 8.13
N THR A 127 13.09 -24.16 9.05
CA THR A 127 12.48 -24.27 10.39
C THR A 127 10.95 -24.29 10.28
N THR A 128 10.43 -23.52 9.31
CA THR A 128 9.00 -23.47 8.98
C THR A 128 8.50 -24.80 8.44
N LEU A 129 9.18 -25.37 7.44
CA LEU A 129 8.86 -26.71 6.91
C LEU A 129 8.94 -27.78 8.01
N ALA A 130 10.00 -27.77 8.84
CA ALA A 130 10.15 -28.72 9.94
C ALA A 130 8.94 -28.65 10.89
N LYS A 131 8.51 -27.43 11.26
CA LYS A 131 7.35 -27.20 12.12
C LYS A 131 6.04 -27.66 11.48
N ILE A 132 5.76 -27.27 10.23
CA ILE A 132 4.54 -27.65 9.49
C ILE A 132 4.46 -29.19 9.35
N HIS A 133 5.59 -29.84 9.07
CA HIS A 133 5.69 -31.28 8.92
C HIS A 133 5.79 -32.06 10.22
N LYS A 134 5.92 -31.38 11.36
CA LYS A 134 6.18 -32.00 12.68
C LYS A 134 7.43 -32.91 12.64
N MET A 135 8.44 -32.49 11.88
CA MET A 135 9.74 -33.15 11.78
C MET A 135 10.77 -32.35 12.58
N ASP A 136 11.79 -33.02 13.10
CA ASP A 136 13.01 -32.32 13.49
C ASP A 136 13.83 -31.94 12.24
N MET A 137 14.80 -31.04 12.41
CA MET A 137 15.63 -30.56 11.32
C MET A 137 16.44 -31.67 10.65
N SER A 138 16.83 -32.72 11.39
CA SER A 138 17.60 -33.85 10.83
C SER A 138 16.75 -34.73 9.94
N ALA A 139 15.50 -34.99 10.33
CA ALA A 139 14.55 -35.75 9.55
C ALA A 139 14.16 -34.97 8.28
N LEU A 140 13.97 -33.65 8.40
CA LEU A 140 13.74 -32.80 7.23
C LEU A 140 14.94 -32.85 6.28
N ALA A 141 16.18 -32.74 6.78
CA ALA A 141 17.41 -32.86 6.00
C ALA A 141 17.45 -34.12 5.15
N ALA A 142 17.19 -35.26 5.78
CA ALA A 142 17.16 -36.56 5.13
C ALA A 142 16.07 -36.62 4.06
N SER A 143 14.88 -36.07 4.33
CA SER A 143 13.77 -36.05 3.38
C SER A 143 14.06 -35.21 2.13
N LEU A 144 14.81 -34.11 2.30
CA LEU A 144 15.17 -33.18 1.22
C LEU A 144 16.49 -33.55 0.54
N ASN A 145 17.18 -34.60 0.99
CA ASN A 145 18.52 -34.97 0.54
C ASN A 145 19.51 -33.79 0.57
N LEU A 146 19.45 -33.00 1.64
CA LEU A 146 20.35 -31.88 1.92
C LEU A 146 21.13 -32.16 3.21
N PRO A 147 22.42 -31.79 3.29
CA PRO A 147 23.18 -31.98 4.51
C PRO A 147 22.71 -30.99 5.58
N LEU A 148 22.59 -31.46 6.82
CA LEU A 148 21.97 -30.72 7.93
C LEU A 148 22.65 -29.37 8.18
N ASP A 149 23.98 -29.33 8.14
CA ASP A 149 24.80 -28.15 8.40
C ASP A 149 24.64 -27.04 7.34
N ALA A 150 24.17 -27.38 6.14
CA ALA A 150 23.97 -26.44 5.06
C ALA A 150 22.78 -25.50 5.29
N PHE A 151 21.81 -25.89 6.13
CA PHE A 151 20.59 -25.12 6.36
C PHE A 151 20.17 -25.01 7.84
N THR A 152 20.89 -25.60 8.79
CA THR A 152 20.83 -25.21 10.22
C THR A 152 21.74 -24.01 10.46
N GLY A 153 21.21 -22.80 10.28
CA GLY A 153 21.90 -21.53 10.54
C GLY A 153 21.87 -20.58 9.34
N ASP A 154 22.77 -19.59 9.35
CA ASP A 154 22.82 -18.54 8.33
C ASP A 154 23.46 -19.04 7.01
N TYR A 155 22.64 -19.62 6.14
CA TYR A 155 23.07 -20.11 4.83
C TYR A 155 23.36 -18.96 3.86
N VAL A 156 22.79 -17.77 4.06
CA VAL A 156 23.05 -16.58 3.23
C VAL A 156 24.49 -16.10 3.42
N ALA A 157 24.97 -16.06 4.66
CA ALA A 157 26.37 -15.73 4.95
C ALA A 157 27.37 -16.75 4.39
N LYS A 158 26.97 -18.02 4.26
CA LYS A 158 27.86 -19.13 3.90
C LYS A 158 27.86 -19.47 2.41
N LYS A 159 26.83 -19.09 1.64
CA LYS A 159 26.61 -19.54 0.25
C LYS A 159 27.78 -19.34 -0.71
N THR A 160 28.63 -18.34 -0.48
CA THR A 160 29.82 -18.07 -1.31
C THR A 160 30.99 -19.01 -1.01
N SER A 161 30.98 -19.66 0.16
CA SER A 161 32.05 -20.56 0.62
C SER A 161 31.60 -22.01 0.78
N ASN A 162 30.29 -22.27 0.71
CA ASN A 162 29.69 -23.60 0.84
C ASN A 162 28.59 -23.78 -0.23
N ASN A 163 28.84 -24.71 -1.17
CA ASN A 163 27.90 -25.04 -2.24
C ASN A 163 26.55 -25.57 -1.74
N ASP A 164 26.54 -26.28 -0.60
CA ASP A 164 25.29 -26.77 -0.03
C ASP A 164 24.48 -25.63 0.58
N SER A 165 25.12 -24.60 1.14
CA SER A 165 24.42 -23.36 1.54
C SER A 165 23.88 -22.58 0.35
N ALA A 166 24.56 -22.61 -0.80
CA ALA A 166 24.01 -22.04 -2.05
C ALA A 166 22.78 -22.80 -2.55
N LYS A 167 22.77 -24.13 -2.44
CA LYS A 167 21.57 -24.96 -2.72
C LYS A 167 20.43 -24.63 -1.77
N ALA A 168 20.73 -24.54 -0.46
CA ALA A 168 19.75 -24.19 0.56
C ALA A 168 19.15 -22.80 0.29
N HIS A 169 19.97 -21.83 -0.11
CA HIS A 169 19.49 -20.49 -0.43
C HIS A 169 18.58 -20.46 -1.67
N LEU A 170 18.92 -21.17 -2.75
CA LEU A 170 18.04 -21.27 -3.91
C LEU A 170 16.73 -21.99 -3.58
N PHE A 171 16.79 -23.04 -2.75
CA PHE A 171 15.60 -23.73 -2.27
C PHE A 171 14.70 -22.80 -1.46
N ALA A 172 15.27 -22.06 -0.49
CA ALA A 172 14.56 -21.09 0.36
C ALA A 172 13.77 -20.09 -0.49
N ARG A 173 14.45 -19.38 -1.41
CA ARG A 173 13.83 -18.39 -2.32
C ARG A 173 12.69 -18.95 -3.18
N ALA A 174 12.76 -20.24 -3.49
CA ALA A 174 11.78 -20.90 -4.33
C ALA A 174 10.56 -21.38 -3.54
N ILE A 175 10.76 -21.95 -2.34
CA ILE A 175 9.67 -22.52 -1.55
C ILE A 175 8.85 -21.45 -0.82
N THR A 176 9.44 -20.31 -0.44
CA THR A 176 8.71 -19.21 0.21
C THR A 176 7.63 -18.61 -0.66
N GLN A 177 7.77 -18.68 -1.99
CA GLN A 177 6.72 -18.32 -2.94
C GLN A 177 5.44 -19.15 -2.79
N GLN A 178 5.51 -20.29 -2.07
CA GLN A 178 4.40 -21.21 -1.82
C GLN A 178 3.88 -21.13 -0.38
N PHE A 179 4.49 -20.33 0.49
CA PHE A 179 4.03 -20.19 1.87
C PHE A 179 2.72 -19.38 1.92
N SER A 180 1.84 -19.79 2.81
CA SER A 180 0.55 -19.12 3.04
C SER A 180 0.71 -17.89 3.94
N GLU A 181 -0.27 -16.97 3.85
CA GLU A 181 -0.29 -15.77 4.70
C GLU A 181 -0.36 -16.13 6.19
N ASN A 182 -1.12 -17.17 6.55
CA ASN A 182 -1.13 -17.75 7.89
C ASN A 182 -0.56 -19.17 7.85
N LEU A 183 0.20 -19.55 8.87
CA LEU A 183 0.73 -20.92 9.00
C LEU A 183 -0.35 -22.01 8.99
N SER A 184 -1.55 -21.70 9.51
CA SER A 184 -2.70 -22.63 9.54
C SER A 184 -3.23 -22.99 8.16
N ASP A 185 -2.96 -22.15 7.15
CA ASP A 185 -3.47 -22.31 5.80
C ASP A 185 -2.49 -23.07 4.89
N ALA A 186 -1.38 -23.57 5.44
CA ALA A 186 -0.37 -24.30 4.68
C ALA A 186 -0.79 -25.76 4.43
N ASP A 187 -0.81 -26.19 3.17
CA ASP A 187 -0.89 -27.61 2.82
C ASP A 187 0.49 -28.25 2.95
N ALA A 188 0.72 -28.92 4.08
CA ALA A 188 1.97 -29.61 4.35
C ALA A 188 2.34 -30.58 3.20
N ASN A 189 1.42 -31.43 2.76
CA ASN A 189 1.75 -32.48 1.79
C ASN A 189 2.12 -31.90 0.42
N GLU A 190 1.45 -30.83 0.01
CA GLU A 190 1.79 -30.08 -1.19
C GLU A 190 3.18 -29.46 -1.06
N LEU A 191 3.48 -28.77 0.04
CA LEU A 191 4.79 -28.17 0.28
C LEU A 191 5.92 -29.20 0.26
N LEU A 192 5.73 -30.41 0.81
CA LEU A 192 6.74 -31.48 0.74
C LEU A 192 6.94 -31.99 -0.69
N THR A 193 5.85 -32.14 -1.44
CA THR A 193 5.90 -32.55 -2.84
C THR A 193 6.64 -31.52 -3.69
N MET A 194 6.36 -30.24 -3.48
CA MET A 194 7.04 -29.12 -4.12
C MET A 194 8.52 -29.07 -3.74
N SER A 195 8.82 -29.29 -2.45
CA SER A 195 10.19 -29.36 -1.94
C SER A 195 11.01 -30.44 -2.66
N GLY A 196 10.46 -31.64 -2.83
CA GLY A 196 11.13 -32.72 -3.58
C GLY A 196 11.41 -32.36 -5.04
N LYS A 197 10.47 -31.67 -5.71
CA LYS A 197 10.65 -31.16 -7.08
C LYS A 197 11.77 -30.11 -7.16
N LEU A 198 11.85 -29.19 -6.19
CA LEU A 198 12.90 -28.18 -6.12
C LEU A 198 14.27 -28.80 -5.92
N THR A 199 14.42 -29.73 -4.96
CA THR A 199 15.70 -30.43 -4.74
C THR A 199 16.17 -31.11 -6.03
N ALA A 200 15.28 -31.81 -6.74
CA ALA A 200 15.62 -32.48 -7.99
C ALA A 200 16.08 -31.48 -9.07
N GLU A 201 15.45 -30.31 -9.16
CA GLU A 201 15.81 -29.29 -10.14
C GLU A 201 17.11 -28.57 -9.79
N ILE A 202 17.35 -28.28 -8.51
CA ILE A 202 18.61 -27.72 -8.01
C ILE A 202 19.77 -28.67 -8.31
N ALA A 203 19.58 -29.98 -8.13
CA ALA A 203 20.60 -30.97 -8.48
C ALA A 203 20.98 -30.93 -9.97
N LYS A 204 20.02 -30.69 -10.87
CA LYS A 204 20.31 -30.52 -12.31
C LYS A 204 21.13 -29.25 -12.56
N LEU A 205 20.74 -28.12 -11.97
CA LEU A 205 21.49 -26.85 -12.11
C LEU A 205 22.95 -26.98 -11.64
N VAL A 206 23.16 -27.70 -10.54
CA VAL A 206 24.51 -27.99 -10.02
C VAL A 206 25.31 -28.84 -11.00
N ASN A 207 24.71 -29.89 -11.57
CA ASN A 207 25.38 -30.73 -12.57
C ASN A 207 25.70 -29.97 -13.87
N GLU A 208 24.90 -28.97 -14.21
CA GLU A 208 25.14 -28.05 -15.33
C GLU A 208 26.24 -27.01 -15.04
N GLY A 209 26.70 -26.91 -13.79
CA GLY A 209 27.68 -25.89 -13.37
C GLY A 209 27.10 -24.47 -13.37
N LYS A 210 25.78 -24.33 -13.24
CA LYS A 210 25.12 -23.02 -13.21
C LYS A 210 25.38 -22.33 -11.87
N ASP A 211 25.64 -21.02 -11.92
CA ASP A 211 25.66 -20.18 -10.73
C ASP A 211 24.23 -20.08 -10.14
N LEU A 212 24.03 -20.65 -8.96
CA LEU A 212 22.72 -20.71 -8.29
C LEU A 212 22.23 -19.34 -7.81
N ASP A 213 23.12 -18.36 -7.64
CA ASP A 213 22.72 -16.98 -7.34
C ASP A 213 22.17 -16.27 -8.58
N SER A 214 22.53 -16.70 -9.79
CA SER A 214 22.03 -16.13 -11.05
C SER A 214 20.66 -16.66 -11.50
N VAL A 215 20.04 -17.56 -10.72
CA VAL A 215 18.78 -18.24 -11.07
C VAL A 215 17.79 -18.11 -9.94
N ASP A 216 16.51 -18.01 -10.30
CA ASP A 216 15.36 -18.25 -9.43
C ASP A 216 14.56 -19.45 -9.96
N LEU A 217 13.90 -20.14 -9.04
CA LEU A 217 12.94 -21.20 -9.35
C LEU A 217 11.53 -20.75 -8.94
N GLY A 218 10.55 -21.18 -9.70
CA GLY A 218 9.13 -21.02 -9.38
C GLY A 218 8.34 -22.22 -9.89
N PHE A 219 7.03 -22.19 -9.71
CA PHE A 219 6.14 -23.24 -10.19
C PHE A 219 5.17 -22.68 -11.23
N ASP A 220 4.85 -23.47 -12.25
CA ASP A 220 3.77 -23.17 -13.17
C ASP A 220 2.41 -23.63 -12.64
N SER A 221 1.34 -23.33 -13.40
CA SER A 221 -0.03 -23.71 -13.03
C SER A 221 -0.26 -25.22 -12.96
N ASP A 222 0.62 -26.04 -13.54
CA ASP A 222 0.58 -27.51 -13.43
C ASP A 222 1.49 -28.03 -12.30
N GLY A 223 2.10 -27.14 -11.52
CA GLY A 223 3.00 -27.46 -10.42
C GLY A 223 4.37 -27.99 -10.86
N LYS A 224 4.82 -27.70 -12.08
CA LYS A 224 6.18 -28.01 -12.55
C LYS A 224 7.13 -26.86 -12.24
N VAL A 225 8.39 -27.18 -11.98
CA VAL A 225 9.41 -26.17 -11.68
C VAL A 225 9.81 -25.44 -12.96
N LYS A 226 9.69 -24.11 -12.96
CA LYS A 226 10.19 -23.20 -13.99
C LYS A 226 11.48 -22.52 -13.49
N ARG A 227 12.48 -22.40 -14.37
CA ARG A 227 13.72 -21.65 -14.13
C ARG A 227 13.56 -20.23 -14.65
N LYS A 228 14.09 -19.25 -13.93
CA LYS A 228 14.14 -17.83 -14.33
C LYS A 228 15.51 -17.26 -14.05
N ASP A 229 15.98 -16.34 -14.90
CA ASP A 229 17.21 -15.59 -14.62
C ASP A 229 16.96 -14.61 -13.47
N LYS A 230 17.93 -14.44 -12.57
CA LYS A 230 17.89 -13.46 -11.47
C LYS A 230 18.92 -12.37 -11.68
N TYR A 231 18.53 -11.14 -11.37
CA TYR A 231 19.43 -9.98 -11.38
C TYR A 231 19.94 -9.69 -9.98
N GLN A 232 21.26 -9.51 -9.86
CA GLN A 232 21.93 -9.18 -8.61
C GLN A 232 21.84 -7.68 -8.31
N GLY A 233 20.67 -7.26 -7.82
CA GLY A 233 20.38 -5.87 -7.49
C GLY A 233 19.91 -5.02 -8.66
N LEU A 234 19.48 -3.79 -8.34
CA LEU A 234 18.85 -2.87 -9.30
C LEU A 234 19.81 -2.42 -10.42
N THR A 235 21.09 -2.21 -10.12
CA THR A 235 22.10 -1.84 -11.13
C THR A 235 22.20 -2.88 -12.24
N LYS A 236 22.36 -4.17 -11.88
CA LYS A 236 22.43 -5.25 -12.86
C LYS A 236 21.12 -5.45 -13.60
N TYR A 237 19.99 -5.17 -12.97
CA TYR A 237 18.69 -5.20 -13.63
C TYR A 237 18.59 -4.11 -14.70
N LEU A 238 18.87 -2.85 -14.37
CA LEU A 238 18.74 -1.73 -15.31
C LEU A 238 19.78 -1.77 -16.43
N GLU A 239 21.01 -2.19 -16.15
CA GLU A 239 22.09 -2.28 -17.16
C GLU A 239 21.98 -3.53 -18.05
N SER A 240 20.97 -4.37 -17.85
CA SER A 240 20.77 -5.58 -18.66
C SER A 240 20.21 -5.30 -20.06
N GLY A 241 19.76 -4.08 -20.35
CA GLY A 241 19.37 -3.68 -21.69
C GLY A 241 18.28 -2.61 -21.75
N LYS A 242 17.55 -2.62 -22.87
CA LYS A 242 16.47 -1.68 -23.17
C LYS A 242 15.20 -2.04 -22.39
N PHE A 243 14.56 -1.01 -21.86
CA PHE A 243 13.23 -1.05 -21.28
C PHE A 243 12.23 -0.29 -22.15
N TRP A 244 11.01 -0.82 -22.16
CA TRP A 244 9.78 -0.14 -22.51
C TRP A 244 9.13 0.34 -21.22
N VAL A 245 8.78 1.63 -21.19
CA VAL A 245 8.31 2.31 -19.99
C VAL A 245 6.95 2.92 -20.27
N SER A 246 5.96 2.62 -19.44
CA SER A 246 4.63 3.21 -19.48
C SER A 246 4.24 3.71 -18.09
N THR A 247 3.10 4.36 -17.99
CA THR A 247 2.52 4.86 -16.76
C THR A 247 1.11 4.30 -16.60
N LEU A 248 0.69 4.06 -15.36
CA LEU A 248 -0.71 3.72 -15.07
C LEU A 248 -1.65 4.93 -15.19
N ASN A 249 -1.12 6.15 -15.37
CA ASN A 249 -1.91 7.37 -15.57
C ASN A 249 -2.33 7.51 -17.03
N ASN A 250 -3.64 7.53 -17.26
CA ASN A 250 -4.19 7.51 -18.60
C ASN A 250 -4.02 8.84 -19.35
N ASN A 251 -3.87 9.98 -18.64
CA ASN A 251 -3.72 11.29 -19.28
C ASN A 251 -2.31 11.50 -19.87
N ASP A 252 -1.34 10.78 -19.32
CA ASP A 252 0.07 10.86 -19.69
C ASP A 252 0.53 9.58 -20.42
N TYR A 253 -0.42 8.76 -20.89
CA TYR A 253 -0.10 7.49 -21.53
C TYR A 253 0.77 7.71 -22.77
N LEU A 254 2.04 7.33 -22.65
CA LEU A 254 2.97 7.32 -23.75
C LEU A 254 3.99 6.21 -23.51
N LEU A 255 4.02 5.23 -24.41
CA LEU A 255 5.02 4.17 -24.34
C LEU A 255 6.39 4.74 -24.72
N GLN A 256 7.28 4.79 -23.74
CA GLN A 256 8.63 5.33 -23.83
C GLN A 256 9.68 4.23 -23.75
N THR A 257 10.93 4.61 -23.95
CA THR A 257 12.07 3.71 -23.92
C THR A 257 13.17 4.26 -23.04
N ALA A 258 13.88 3.38 -22.35
CA ALA A 258 15.05 3.71 -21.55
C ALA A 258 16.10 2.62 -21.68
N ASN A 259 17.34 2.98 -21.96
CA ASN A 259 18.46 2.05 -22.11
C ASN A 259 19.64 2.56 -21.27
N PHE A 260 20.10 1.73 -20.34
CA PHE A 260 21.16 2.07 -19.41
C PHE A 260 22.47 1.41 -19.84
N ALA A 261 23.52 2.21 -19.98
CA ALA A 261 24.87 1.75 -20.26
C ALA A 261 25.89 2.77 -19.75
N ASP A 262 27.01 2.29 -19.21
CA ASP A 262 28.15 3.13 -18.80
C ASP A 262 27.79 4.32 -17.89
N GLY A 263 26.85 4.13 -16.95
CA GLY A 263 26.39 5.17 -16.03
C GLY A 263 25.52 6.25 -16.68
N LYS A 264 25.04 6.02 -17.90
CA LYS A 264 24.15 6.93 -18.63
C LYS A 264 22.89 6.21 -19.11
N MET A 265 21.80 6.95 -19.17
CA MET A 265 20.54 6.53 -19.77
C MET A 265 20.29 7.27 -21.09
N ASN A 266 19.94 6.51 -22.11
CA ASN A 266 19.49 6.99 -23.40
C ASN A 266 18.07 6.50 -23.68
N GLY A 267 17.24 7.28 -24.38
CA GLY A 267 15.90 6.85 -24.79
C GLY A 267 14.88 7.97 -24.91
N SER A 268 13.64 7.62 -25.17
CA SER A 268 12.55 8.61 -25.24
C SER A 268 12.00 9.02 -23.87
N LEU A 269 12.28 8.24 -22.81
CA LEU A 269 11.92 8.61 -21.45
C LEU A 269 12.59 9.92 -21.06
N PHE A 270 11.78 10.94 -20.73
CA PHE A 270 12.23 12.32 -20.46
C PHE A 270 13.05 12.97 -21.60
N GLY A 271 12.93 12.48 -22.84
CA GLY A 271 13.76 12.96 -23.95
C GLY A 271 15.26 12.75 -23.72
N ALA A 272 15.64 11.73 -22.96
CA ALA A 272 16.98 11.54 -22.45
C ALA A 272 18.02 11.22 -23.54
N THR A 273 19.05 12.05 -23.59
CA THR A 273 20.29 11.78 -24.32
C THR A 273 21.44 11.83 -23.32
N ASP A 274 22.16 10.72 -23.16
CA ASP A 274 23.33 10.60 -22.28
C ASP A 274 23.07 11.05 -20.83
N LYS A 275 21.87 10.81 -20.31
CA LYS A 275 21.42 11.30 -19.00
C LYS A 275 22.16 10.56 -17.88
N PRO A 276 22.99 11.23 -17.06
CA PRO A 276 23.77 10.55 -16.03
C PRO A 276 22.86 10.07 -14.90
N TYR A 277 23.18 8.91 -14.32
CA TYR A 277 22.42 8.34 -13.21
C TYR A 277 23.30 7.75 -12.11
N GLU A 278 22.74 7.67 -10.92
CA GLU A 278 23.26 6.92 -9.78
C GLU A 278 22.19 5.96 -9.26
N ILE A 279 22.61 4.82 -8.70
CA ILE A 279 21.70 3.85 -8.09
C ILE A 279 22.14 3.60 -6.66
N ALA A 280 21.21 3.77 -5.71
CA ALA A 280 21.42 3.48 -4.30
C ALA A 280 20.26 2.62 -3.78
N GLY A 281 20.54 1.36 -3.45
CA GLY A 281 19.52 0.40 -3.02
C GLY A 281 18.44 0.21 -4.09
N LYS A 282 17.23 0.70 -3.80
CA LYS A 282 16.05 0.61 -4.68
C LYS A 282 15.81 1.88 -5.52
N SER A 283 16.62 2.91 -5.36
CA SER A 283 16.41 4.23 -5.96
C SER A 283 17.36 4.44 -7.13
N LEU A 284 16.81 4.84 -8.27
CA LEU A 284 17.53 5.37 -9.42
C LEU A 284 17.42 6.90 -9.38
N THR A 285 18.52 7.63 -9.43
CA THR A 285 18.52 9.10 -9.41
C THR A 285 19.28 9.65 -10.60
N PHE A 286 18.64 10.54 -11.36
CA PHE A 286 19.32 11.28 -12.42
C PHE A 286 19.99 12.53 -11.85
N THR A 287 21.31 12.59 -11.97
CA THR A 287 22.14 13.60 -11.28
C THR A 287 22.06 15.00 -11.90
N ASP A 288 21.54 15.12 -13.12
CA ASP A 288 21.35 16.39 -13.83
C ASP A 288 20.10 17.17 -13.42
N SER A 289 19.12 16.48 -12.85
CA SER A 289 17.77 16.98 -12.59
C SER A 289 17.27 16.66 -11.17
N ASN A 290 18.03 15.87 -10.41
CA ASN A 290 17.62 15.31 -9.11
C ASN A 290 16.26 14.60 -9.13
N THR A 291 15.84 14.15 -10.32
CA THR A 291 14.66 13.29 -10.46
C THR A 291 15.05 11.87 -10.08
N SER A 292 14.29 11.25 -9.18
CA SER A 292 14.51 9.85 -8.81
C SER A 292 13.29 8.98 -9.12
N MET A 293 13.55 7.68 -9.26
CA MET A 293 12.53 6.64 -9.30
C MET A 293 12.85 5.61 -8.24
N ASP A 294 11.87 5.37 -7.36
CA ASP A 294 11.97 4.36 -6.32
C ASP A 294 11.29 3.08 -6.81
N PHE A 295 12.10 2.07 -7.13
CA PHE A 295 11.62 0.76 -7.53
C PHE A 295 11.09 0.02 -6.31
N PHE A 296 9.83 -0.37 -6.36
CA PHE A 296 9.17 -1.06 -5.25
C PHE A 296 8.78 -2.50 -5.60
N TYR A 297 8.90 -2.88 -6.87
CA TYR A 297 8.69 -4.23 -7.35
C TYR A 297 9.65 -4.49 -8.51
N VAL A 298 10.48 -5.53 -8.42
CA VAL A 298 11.42 -5.88 -9.49
C VAL A 298 11.39 -7.38 -9.73
N THR A 299 11.03 -7.75 -10.97
CA THR A 299 11.09 -9.13 -11.46
C THR A 299 11.77 -9.17 -12.83
N PRO A 300 12.20 -10.34 -13.30
CA PRO A 300 12.77 -10.48 -14.64
C PRO A 300 11.82 -10.05 -15.75
N GLU A 301 10.51 -10.24 -15.57
CA GLU A 301 9.47 -9.90 -16.54
C GLU A 301 9.21 -8.39 -16.59
N PHE A 302 9.00 -7.76 -15.43
CA PHE A 302 8.82 -6.32 -15.33
C PHE A 302 9.12 -5.78 -13.92
N ALA A 303 9.23 -4.46 -13.83
CA ALA A 303 9.38 -3.74 -12.57
C ALA A 303 8.35 -2.60 -12.47
N LEU A 304 8.06 -2.19 -11.24
CA LEU A 304 7.24 -1.03 -10.92
C LEU A 304 8.04 -0.05 -10.06
N SER A 305 7.88 1.24 -10.34
CA SER A 305 8.53 2.32 -9.58
C SER A 305 7.62 3.51 -9.40
N PHE A 306 7.85 4.32 -8.37
CA PHE A 306 7.27 5.66 -8.27
C PHE A 306 8.28 6.73 -8.67
N SER A 307 7.87 7.70 -9.49
CA SER A 307 8.67 8.89 -9.84
C SER A 307 8.68 9.92 -8.70
N SER A 308 9.79 10.60 -8.44
CA SER A 308 9.86 11.66 -7.42
C SER A 308 9.18 12.98 -7.81
N ILE A 309 8.84 13.17 -9.09
CA ILE A 309 8.26 14.43 -9.59
C ILE A 309 6.76 14.48 -9.27
N ASN A 310 6.07 13.39 -9.53
CA ASN A 310 4.62 13.30 -9.49
C ASN A 310 4.12 11.99 -8.88
N HIS A 311 5.03 11.14 -8.40
CA HIS A 311 4.73 9.82 -7.84
C HIS A 311 3.81 8.99 -8.71
N LEU A 312 3.91 9.20 -10.03
CA LEU A 312 3.23 8.34 -10.98
C LEU A 312 3.88 6.95 -10.93
N PRO A 313 3.08 5.88 -10.79
CA PRO A 313 3.56 4.54 -10.94
C PRO A 313 3.95 4.31 -12.40
N LEU A 314 5.22 3.98 -12.59
CA LEU A 314 5.79 3.61 -13.88
C LEU A 314 5.96 2.10 -13.96
N ILE A 315 5.65 1.56 -15.13
CA ILE A 315 5.87 0.16 -15.50
C ILE A 315 7.12 0.09 -16.35
N TRP A 316 8.01 -0.84 -16.04
CA TRP A 316 9.26 -1.08 -16.74
C TRP A 316 9.31 -2.51 -17.23
N SER A 317 9.27 -2.72 -18.53
CA SER A 317 9.33 -4.05 -19.14
C SER A 317 10.48 -4.16 -20.12
N LYS A 318 11.09 -5.34 -20.22
CA LYS A 318 12.09 -5.61 -21.27
C LYS A 318 11.48 -5.92 -22.63
N GLN A 319 10.18 -6.17 -22.66
CA GLN A 319 9.42 -6.49 -23.86
C GLN A 319 8.42 -5.38 -24.15
N ASP A 320 8.10 -5.19 -25.43
CA ASP A 320 6.99 -4.33 -25.82
C ASP A 320 5.67 -5.03 -25.48
N PHE A 321 5.14 -4.71 -24.30
CA PHE A 321 3.93 -5.34 -23.75
C PHE A 321 2.64 -4.77 -24.35
N VAL A 322 2.73 -3.65 -25.07
CA VAL A 322 1.59 -3.02 -25.74
C VAL A 322 1.31 -3.68 -27.08
N SER A 323 2.36 -4.05 -27.83
CA SER A 323 2.19 -4.77 -29.11
C SER A 323 1.87 -6.27 -28.95
N GLY A 324 1.92 -6.78 -27.72
CA GLY A 324 1.41 -8.10 -27.30
C GLY A 324 2.50 -9.04 -26.81
N VAL A 325 2.36 -9.52 -25.57
CA VAL A 325 3.23 -10.51 -24.92
C VAL A 325 2.35 -11.59 -24.27
N GLU A 326 2.87 -12.82 -24.19
CA GLU A 326 2.20 -13.92 -23.52
C GLU A 326 2.28 -13.76 -22.00
N ALA A 327 1.13 -13.60 -21.36
CA ALA A 327 1.05 -13.63 -19.90
C ALA A 327 0.99 -15.06 -19.35
N ASP A 328 0.54 -16.11 -20.07
CA ASP A 328 0.32 -17.48 -19.53
C ASP A 328 -0.65 -17.51 -18.34
N VAL A 329 -1.77 -16.79 -18.45
CA VAL A 329 -2.87 -16.80 -17.46
C VAL A 329 -3.93 -17.80 -17.92
N LYS A 330 -4.47 -18.61 -17.01
CA LYS A 330 -5.59 -19.54 -17.28
C LYS A 330 -6.81 -19.15 -16.45
N ALA A 331 -8.01 -19.58 -16.87
CA ALA A 331 -9.22 -19.36 -16.07
C ALA A 331 -9.12 -19.94 -14.65
N SER A 332 -8.41 -21.05 -14.47
CA SER A 332 -8.12 -21.67 -13.15
C SER A 332 -7.26 -20.80 -12.23
N ASP A 333 -6.56 -19.81 -12.77
CA ASP A 333 -5.78 -18.85 -12.00
C ASP A 333 -6.67 -17.76 -11.37
N LEU A 334 -7.90 -17.63 -11.86
CA LEU A 334 -8.90 -16.66 -11.41
C LEU A 334 -10.00 -17.32 -10.57
N ILE A 335 -10.56 -18.45 -11.02
CA ILE A 335 -11.70 -19.12 -10.37
C ILE A 335 -11.38 -19.48 -8.91
N GLY A 336 -12.32 -19.13 -8.02
CA GLY A 336 -12.23 -19.30 -6.57
C GLY A 336 -11.28 -18.31 -5.88
N LYS A 337 -10.68 -17.35 -6.59
CA LYS A 337 -9.63 -16.47 -6.08
C LYS A 337 -10.05 -15.00 -6.12
N ARG A 338 -9.43 -14.23 -5.24
CA ARG A 338 -9.54 -12.77 -5.19
C ARG A 338 -8.38 -12.13 -5.94
N TRP A 339 -8.69 -11.07 -6.68
CA TRP A 339 -7.75 -10.21 -7.36
C TRP A 339 -8.13 -8.76 -7.09
N TYR A 340 -7.14 -7.88 -6.99
CA TYR A 340 -7.30 -6.47 -6.70
C TYR A 340 -6.92 -5.68 -7.94
N HIS A 341 -7.91 -5.07 -8.58
CA HIS A 341 -7.75 -4.26 -9.78
C HIS A 341 -7.46 -2.82 -9.40
N ILE A 342 -6.28 -2.33 -9.76
CA ILE A 342 -5.88 -0.93 -9.65
C ILE A 342 -5.88 -0.32 -11.04
N ARG A 343 -6.54 0.83 -11.18
CA ARG A 343 -6.57 1.58 -12.44
C ARG A 343 -6.75 3.06 -12.20
N ASP A 344 -6.30 3.83 -13.17
CA ASP A 344 -6.73 5.21 -13.32
C ASP A 344 -8.04 5.26 -14.11
N ILE A 345 -9.05 5.97 -13.62
CA ILE A 345 -10.24 6.31 -14.40
C ILE A 345 -10.17 7.79 -14.78
N ILE A 346 -10.37 8.08 -16.07
CA ILE A 346 -10.43 9.46 -16.55
C ILE A 346 -11.85 9.99 -16.40
N ASP A 347 -12.00 11.04 -15.59
CA ASP A 347 -13.21 11.85 -15.59
C ASP A 347 -13.29 12.70 -16.88
N VAL A 348 -14.48 13.21 -17.22
CA VAL A 348 -14.78 13.98 -18.43
C VAL A 348 -13.81 15.14 -18.73
N ASP A 349 -13.06 15.60 -17.73
CA ASP A 349 -12.10 16.70 -17.82
C ASP A 349 -10.62 16.25 -17.98
N GLN A 350 -10.33 14.95 -18.22
CA GLN A 350 -8.96 14.41 -18.39
C GLN A 350 -8.13 14.44 -17.10
N HIS A 351 -8.71 13.94 -16.00
CA HIS A 351 -8.03 13.85 -14.70
C HIS A 351 -8.01 12.44 -14.18
N ALA A 352 -6.86 12.09 -13.61
CA ALA A 352 -6.65 10.80 -13.01
C ALA A 352 -7.50 10.68 -11.75
N GLN A 353 -8.46 9.77 -11.74
CA GLN A 353 -9.19 9.37 -10.55
C GLN A 353 -8.83 7.91 -10.26
N LEU A 354 -8.10 7.70 -9.17
CA LEU A 354 -7.59 6.38 -8.85
C LEU A 354 -8.69 5.45 -8.31
N GLN A 355 -8.77 4.24 -8.84
CA GLN A 355 -9.70 3.22 -8.39
C GLN A 355 -8.97 1.95 -7.93
N LEU A 356 -9.45 1.37 -6.82
CA LEU A 356 -9.13 0.02 -6.37
C LEU A 356 -10.43 -0.78 -6.25
N VAL A 357 -10.45 -1.98 -6.84
CA VAL A 357 -11.61 -2.88 -6.85
C VAL A 357 -11.16 -4.29 -6.48
N GLU A 358 -11.78 -4.90 -5.48
CA GLU A 358 -11.66 -6.33 -5.23
C GLU A 358 -12.59 -7.11 -6.17
N LEU A 359 -12.01 -8.05 -6.91
CA LEU A 359 -12.67 -8.97 -7.83
C LEU A 359 -12.54 -10.38 -7.27
N HIS A 360 -13.63 -10.95 -6.78
CA HIS A 360 -13.68 -12.33 -6.31
C HIS A 360 -14.41 -13.20 -7.34
N PHE A 361 -13.65 -13.93 -8.17
CA PHE A 361 -14.21 -14.81 -9.20
C PHE A 361 -14.76 -16.08 -8.54
N LYS A 362 -15.97 -16.02 -7.99
CA LYS A 362 -16.58 -17.09 -7.18
C LYS A 362 -16.58 -18.43 -7.91
N ASP A 363 -16.92 -18.39 -9.20
CA ASP A 363 -16.96 -19.55 -10.10
C ASP A 363 -16.68 -19.11 -11.54
N ALA A 364 -16.90 -20.00 -12.51
CA ALA A 364 -16.62 -19.76 -13.93
C ALA A 364 -17.52 -18.71 -14.62
N GLN A 365 -18.57 -18.23 -13.96
CA GLN A 365 -19.54 -17.28 -14.53
C GLN A 365 -19.78 -16.06 -13.65
N THR A 366 -19.63 -16.17 -12.33
CA THR A 366 -19.92 -15.10 -11.38
C THR A 366 -18.64 -14.53 -10.74
N VAL A 367 -18.54 -13.20 -10.76
CA VAL A 367 -17.51 -12.43 -10.06
C VAL A 367 -18.18 -11.46 -9.09
N SER A 368 -17.75 -11.46 -7.83
CA SER A 368 -18.10 -10.41 -6.88
C SER A 368 -17.19 -9.22 -7.11
N VAL A 369 -17.78 -8.04 -7.31
CA VAL A 369 -17.10 -6.78 -7.55
C VAL A 369 -17.30 -5.90 -6.33
N LYS A 370 -16.21 -5.52 -5.67
CA LYS A 370 -16.24 -4.70 -4.47
C LYS A 370 -15.30 -3.50 -4.63
N PRO A 371 -15.82 -2.33 -5.02
CA PRO A 371 -15.03 -1.10 -5.03
C PRO A 371 -14.47 -0.79 -3.63
N TYR A 372 -13.35 -0.08 -3.57
CA TYR A 372 -12.68 0.25 -2.32
C TYR A 372 -13.61 0.97 -1.34
N LYS A 373 -13.74 0.42 -0.12
CA LYS A 373 -14.63 0.90 0.95
C LYS A 373 -16.13 0.97 0.59
N GLU A 374 -16.55 0.20 -0.40
CA GLU A 374 -17.96 0.07 -0.80
C GLU A 374 -18.41 -1.40 -0.70
N GLU A 375 -19.73 -1.62 -0.64
CA GLU A 375 -20.31 -2.97 -0.63
C GLU A 375 -20.05 -3.72 -1.94
N ALA A 376 -19.98 -5.05 -1.82
CA ALA A 376 -19.81 -5.93 -2.97
C ALA A 376 -21.15 -6.16 -3.68
N PHE A 377 -21.09 -6.33 -5.00
CA PHE A 377 -22.22 -6.79 -5.82
C PHE A 377 -21.75 -7.85 -6.81
N ASP A 378 -22.68 -8.62 -7.37
CA ASP A 378 -22.35 -9.70 -8.31
C ASP A 378 -22.47 -9.24 -9.76
N ALA A 379 -21.49 -9.65 -10.56
CA ALA A 379 -21.42 -9.44 -12.00
C ALA A 379 -21.14 -10.77 -12.71
N SER A 380 -21.46 -10.83 -13.99
CA SER A 380 -21.08 -11.97 -14.83
C SER A 380 -19.71 -11.74 -15.45
N TRP A 381 -18.93 -12.79 -15.66
CA TRP A 381 -17.65 -12.69 -16.36
C TRP A 381 -17.41 -13.85 -17.32
N THR A 382 -16.47 -13.65 -18.24
CA THR A 382 -15.97 -14.68 -19.15
C THR A 382 -14.45 -14.60 -19.29
N PHE A 383 -13.85 -15.74 -19.64
CA PHE A 383 -12.44 -15.87 -19.99
C PHE A 383 -12.31 -16.40 -21.41
N THR A 384 -11.56 -15.71 -22.26
CA THR A 384 -11.31 -16.16 -23.63
C THR A 384 -9.83 -16.12 -23.97
N GLU A 385 -9.38 -17.17 -24.66
CA GLU A 385 -8.03 -17.26 -25.22
C GLU A 385 -8.09 -16.99 -26.73
N GLY A 386 -7.12 -16.24 -27.22
CA GLY A 386 -6.97 -15.89 -28.63
C GLY A 386 -5.52 -15.53 -28.95
N THR A 387 -5.32 -14.78 -30.03
CA THR A 387 -3.99 -14.34 -30.46
C THR A 387 -4.00 -12.85 -30.79
N HIS A 388 -2.95 -12.14 -30.38
CA HIS A 388 -2.64 -10.80 -30.89
C HIS A 388 -2.31 -10.85 -32.39
N SER A 389 -2.32 -9.69 -33.05
CA SER A 389 -1.97 -9.57 -34.47
C SER A 389 -0.54 -10.01 -34.80
N ASN A 390 0.35 -9.97 -33.81
CA ASN A 390 1.73 -10.46 -33.89
C ASN A 390 1.88 -11.98 -33.64
N GLY A 391 0.77 -12.69 -33.37
CA GLY A 391 0.76 -14.13 -33.08
C GLY A 391 0.97 -14.52 -31.61
N ALA A 392 1.22 -13.56 -30.71
CA ALA A 392 1.32 -13.84 -29.27
C ALA A 392 -0.02 -14.29 -28.70
N ALA A 393 -0.01 -15.18 -27.70
CA ALA A 393 -1.22 -15.60 -27.00
C ALA A 393 -1.86 -14.40 -26.29
N LYS A 394 -3.18 -14.29 -26.41
CA LYS A 394 -4.00 -13.23 -25.82
C LYS A 394 -5.00 -13.87 -24.87
N GLN A 395 -5.01 -13.46 -23.61
CA GLN A 395 -6.09 -13.82 -22.68
C GLN A 395 -6.91 -12.58 -22.36
N THR A 396 -8.24 -12.74 -22.34
CA THR A 396 -9.18 -11.64 -22.10
C THR A 396 -10.15 -12.03 -21.00
N ILE A 397 -10.24 -11.17 -20.00
CA ILE A 397 -11.19 -11.24 -18.89
C ILE A 397 -12.25 -10.17 -19.15
N ALA A 398 -13.46 -10.58 -19.47
CA ALA A 398 -14.57 -9.66 -19.69
C ALA A 398 -15.54 -9.73 -18.50
N ILE A 399 -15.80 -8.60 -17.84
CA ILE A 399 -16.73 -8.50 -16.71
C ILE A 399 -17.87 -7.59 -17.14
N SER A 400 -19.11 -8.09 -17.09
CA SER A 400 -20.32 -7.34 -17.43
C SER A 400 -21.08 -6.99 -16.16
N PHE A 401 -21.26 -5.70 -15.90
CA PHE A 401 -21.96 -5.22 -14.72
C PHE A 401 -23.47 -5.30 -14.92
N THR A 402 -24.20 -5.62 -13.86
CA THR A 402 -25.67 -5.55 -13.85
C THR A 402 -26.08 -4.17 -13.33
N ASN A 403 -27.02 -3.48 -13.98
CA ASN A 403 -27.53 -2.14 -13.59
C ASN A 403 -26.47 -1.00 -13.49
N ASN A 404 -25.89 -0.62 -14.63
CA ASN A 404 -24.88 0.46 -14.76
C ASN A 404 -25.23 1.82 -14.12
N ALA A 405 -26.52 2.11 -13.90
CA ALA A 405 -26.99 3.39 -13.37
C ALA A 405 -26.67 3.61 -11.88
N GLN A 406 -26.16 2.61 -11.15
CA GLN A 406 -25.97 2.70 -9.69
C GLN A 406 -24.51 2.74 -9.22
N HIS A 407 -23.51 2.62 -10.09
CA HIS A 407 -22.11 2.50 -9.67
C HIS A 407 -21.26 3.68 -10.14
N ASP A 408 -21.49 4.86 -9.53
CA ASP A 408 -20.68 6.06 -9.76
C ASP A 408 -19.18 5.82 -9.49
N SER A 409 -18.84 4.90 -8.58
CA SER A 409 -17.46 4.51 -8.28
C SER A 409 -16.77 3.75 -9.41
N LEU A 410 -17.51 3.16 -10.35
CA LEU A 410 -16.99 2.43 -11.52
C LEU A 410 -17.10 3.27 -12.81
N ASN A 411 -17.12 4.60 -12.69
CA ASN A 411 -17.25 5.54 -13.82
C ASN A 411 -18.51 5.29 -14.68
N ARG A 412 -19.55 4.67 -14.10
CA ARG A 412 -20.79 4.26 -14.79
C ARG A 412 -20.57 3.37 -16.02
N GLU A 413 -19.44 2.68 -16.07
CA GLU A 413 -19.11 1.75 -17.15
C GLU A 413 -20.08 0.57 -17.17
N ALA A 414 -20.34 0.02 -18.36
CA ALA A 414 -21.18 -1.17 -18.52
C ALA A 414 -20.42 -2.48 -18.31
N ALA A 415 -19.12 -2.45 -18.57
CA ALA A 415 -18.26 -3.62 -18.54
C ALA A 415 -16.79 -3.23 -18.44
N LEU A 416 -15.99 -4.17 -17.95
CA LEU A 416 -14.52 -4.17 -18.07
C LEU A 416 -14.11 -5.21 -19.09
N THR A 417 -13.12 -4.87 -19.92
CA THR A 417 -12.48 -5.85 -20.82
C THR A 417 -10.98 -5.77 -20.62
N LEU A 418 -10.46 -6.68 -19.81
CA LEU A 418 -9.06 -6.70 -19.41
C LEU A 418 -8.29 -7.70 -20.27
N VAL A 419 -7.36 -7.21 -21.07
CA VAL A 419 -6.46 -8.01 -21.89
C VAL A 419 -5.13 -8.17 -21.16
N THR A 420 -4.73 -9.40 -20.86
CA THR A 420 -3.47 -9.66 -20.15
C THR A 420 -2.27 -9.34 -21.03
N GLN A 421 -1.25 -8.68 -20.46
CA GLN A 421 -0.02 -8.33 -21.15
C GLN A 421 1.20 -9.06 -20.56
N LEU A 422 1.45 -8.90 -19.26
CA LEU A 422 2.56 -9.53 -18.54
C LEU A 422 2.05 -10.09 -17.22
N GLN A 423 2.72 -11.12 -16.70
CA GLN A 423 2.52 -11.52 -15.31
C GLN A 423 3.84 -11.85 -14.63
N SER A 424 3.90 -11.60 -13.32
CA SER A 424 4.96 -12.11 -12.45
C SER A 424 4.49 -12.07 -11.00
N LYS A 425 4.89 -13.07 -10.21
CA LYS A 425 4.68 -13.17 -8.74
C LYS A 425 3.34 -12.59 -8.22
N GLY A 426 2.23 -13.00 -8.84
CA GLY A 426 0.88 -12.61 -8.41
C GLY A 426 0.46 -11.19 -8.82
N VAL A 427 1.16 -10.57 -9.76
CA VAL A 427 0.81 -9.29 -10.39
C VAL A 427 0.66 -9.53 -11.89
N ILE A 428 -0.49 -9.18 -12.44
CA ILE A 428 -0.78 -9.23 -13.87
C ILE A 428 -0.96 -7.80 -14.35
N LEU A 429 -0.17 -7.41 -15.34
CA LEU A 429 -0.37 -6.20 -16.11
C LEU A 429 -1.47 -6.47 -17.16
N VAL A 430 -2.49 -5.63 -17.16
CA VAL A 430 -3.63 -5.77 -18.08
C VAL A 430 -3.93 -4.44 -18.76
N ASP A 431 -4.27 -4.49 -20.04
CA ASP A 431 -4.85 -3.36 -20.78
C ASP A 431 -6.37 -3.40 -20.67
N ASN A 432 -6.99 -2.32 -20.21
CA ASN A 432 -8.44 -2.21 -20.25
C ASN A 432 -8.91 -1.63 -21.59
N THR A 433 -9.41 -2.49 -22.47
CA THR A 433 -9.87 -2.08 -23.80
C THR A 433 -11.32 -1.58 -23.81
N SER A 434 -12.01 -1.53 -22.66
CA SER A 434 -13.36 -0.95 -22.59
C SER A 434 -13.36 0.58 -22.46
N SER A 435 -12.25 1.19 -22.03
CA SER A 435 -12.11 2.64 -21.98
C SER A 435 -11.80 3.21 -23.36
N GLN A 436 -12.25 4.45 -23.63
CA GLN A 436 -11.87 5.17 -24.86
C GLN A 436 -10.37 5.55 -24.91
N LEU A 437 -9.65 5.33 -23.80
CA LEU A 437 -8.25 5.65 -23.60
C LEU A 437 -7.55 4.34 -23.21
N ASN A 438 -6.44 4.02 -23.89
CA ASN A 438 -5.61 2.87 -23.54
C ASN A 438 -5.11 3.07 -22.11
N SER A 439 -5.32 2.07 -21.26
CA SER A 439 -4.99 2.18 -19.83
C SER A 439 -4.34 0.89 -19.35
N ASP A 440 -3.04 0.96 -19.11
CA ASP A 440 -2.33 -0.08 -18.40
C ASP A 440 -2.83 -0.10 -16.95
N ASN A 441 -3.27 -1.26 -16.49
CA ASN A 441 -3.83 -1.49 -15.17
C ASN A 441 -3.12 -2.67 -14.50
N LEU A 442 -3.30 -2.80 -13.19
CA LEU A 442 -2.76 -3.92 -12.43
C LEU A 442 -3.88 -4.78 -11.87
N LEU A 443 -3.80 -6.10 -12.06
CA LEU A 443 -4.50 -7.08 -11.25
C LEU A 443 -3.49 -7.70 -10.28
N ILE A 444 -3.73 -7.56 -8.99
CA ILE A 444 -2.79 -7.99 -7.94
C ILE A 444 -3.48 -9.02 -7.05
N LYS A 445 -2.83 -10.15 -6.80
CA LYS A 445 -3.36 -11.22 -5.94
C LYS A 445 -3.37 -10.84 -4.46
N SER A 446 -2.33 -10.14 -4.00
CA SER A 446 -2.17 -9.73 -2.61
C SER A 446 -2.95 -8.45 -2.29
N LYS A 447 -3.89 -8.55 -1.33
CA LYS A 447 -4.64 -7.39 -0.83
C LYS A 447 -3.71 -6.29 -0.31
N LYS A 448 -2.79 -6.66 0.59
CA LYS A 448 -1.87 -5.73 1.24
C LYS A 448 -0.98 -5.01 0.22
N PHE A 449 -0.48 -5.74 -0.78
CA PHE A 449 0.34 -5.13 -1.83
C PHE A 449 -0.46 -4.18 -2.72
N ALA A 450 -1.69 -4.55 -3.09
CA ALA A 450 -2.57 -3.69 -3.85
C ALA A 450 -2.92 -2.40 -3.09
N HIS A 451 -3.22 -2.52 -1.79
CA HIS A 451 -3.51 -1.36 -0.94
C HIS A 451 -2.26 -0.48 -0.80
N PHE A 452 -1.07 -1.05 -0.62
CA PHE A 452 0.19 -0.29 -0.62
C PHE A 452 0.34 0.55 -1.89
N ILE A 453 0.19 -0.06 -3.08
CA ILE A 453 0.31 0.68 -4.34
C ILE A 453 -0.77 1.75 -4.48
N TYR A 454 -2.03 1.38 -4.21
CA TYR A 454 -3.16 2.31 -4.29
C TYR A 454 -2.99 3.50 -3.35
N GLU A 455 -2.60 3.26 -2.10
CA GLU A 455 -2.43 4.31 -1.12
C GLU A 455 -1.20 5.17 -1.38
N GLU A 456 -0.06 4.59 -1.76
CA GLU A 456 1.11 5.38 -2.17
C GLU A 456 0.80 6.25 -3.39
N TRP A 457 0.08 5.70 -4.37
CA TRP A 457 -0.31 6.47 -5.54
C TRP A 457 -1.36 7.54 -5.18
N ALA A 458 -2.34 7.24 -4.33
CA ALA A 458 -3.35 8.20 -3.89
C ALA A 458 -2.77 9.33 -3.02
N ARG A 459 -1.89 8.99 -2.06
CA ARG A 459 -1.18 9.95 -1.20
C ARG A 459 -0.47 11.02 -2.03
N ASN A 460 0.01 10.63 -3.20
CA ASN A 460 0.86 11.48 -4.01
C ASN A 460 0.25 11.92 -5.35
N THR A 461 -0.97 11.48 -5.72
CA THR A 461 -1.78 12.13 -6.77
C THR A 461 -2.56 13.33 -6.23
N ALA A 462 -2.72 13.37 -4.90
CA ALA A 462 -3.06 14.52 -4.07
C ALA A 462 -1.98 15.63 -4.08
N GLN A 463 -1.36 15.90 -5.24
CA GLN A 463 -0.35 16.95 -5.35
C GLN A 463 -0.96 18.32 -5.08
N PRO A 464 -0.22 19.22 -4.40
CA PRO A 464 -0.56 20.64 -4.35
C PRO A 464 -0.81 21.17 -5.75
N ILE A 465 -1.94 21.84 -5.95
CA ILE A 465 -2.26 22.47 -7.23
C ILE A 465 -1.26 23.60 -7.47
N SER A 466 -0.25 23.34 -8.31
CA SER A 466 0.87 24.28 -8.57
C SER A 466 0.42 25.57 -9.28
N ASN A 467 -0.64 25.50 -10.08
CA ASN A 467 -1.29 26.65 -10.71
C ASN A 467 -2.79 26.62 -10.45
N LEU A 468 -3.20 27.17 -9.31
CA LEU A 468 -4.59 27.25 -8.88
C LEU A 468 -5.51 27.90 -9.93
N HIS A 469 -5.03 28.97 -10.59
CA HIS A 469 -5.80 29.65 -11.62
C HIS A 469 -6.11 28.73 -12.79
N ALA A 470 -5.10 28.05 -13.33
CA ALA A 470 -5.27 27.13 -14.45
C ALA A 470 -6.13 25.91 -14.09
N TYR A 471 -6.09 25.48 -12.82
CA TYR A 471 -6.90 24.38 -12.32
C TYR A 471 -8.38 24.75 -12.24
N LEU A 472 -8.71 25.82 -11.52
CA LEU A 472 -10.10 26.26 -11.32
C LEU A 472 -10.77 26.64 -12.64
N THR A 473 -10.06 27.33 -13.53
CA THR A 473 -10.65 27.87 -14.77
C THR A 473 -10.99 26.85 -15.84
N LYS A 474 -10.51 25.61 -15.72
CA LYS A 474 -10.76 24.54 -16.68
C LYS A 474 -11.94 23.65 -16.31
N ARG A 475 -12.53 23.81 -15.12
CA ARG A 475 -13.44 22.82 -14.54
C ARG A 475 -14.64 23.45 -13.89
N ARG A 476 -15.66 22.63 -13.70
CA ARG A 476 -16.74 22.90 -12.77
C ARG A 476 -16.32 22.46 -11.37
N MET A 477 -16.55 23.33 -10.39
CA MET A 477 -16.28 23.04 -9.00
C MET A 477 -17.58 22.99 -8.20
N TYR A 478 -17.65 22.05 -7.26
CA TYR A 478 -18.73 21.91 -6.30
C TYR A 478 -18.20 22.31 -4.92
N ILE A 479 -18.82 23.30 -4.28
CA ILE A 479 -18.45 23.81 -2.97
C ILE A 479 -19.52 23.50 -1.90
N SER A 480 -19.10 22.93 -0.76
CA SER A 480 -19.90 22.95 0.47
C SER A 480 -19.19 23.82 1.49
N GLU A 481 -19.84 24.88 1.91
CA GLU A 481 -19.38 25.69 3.03
C GLU A 481 -19.92 25.12 4.34
N PHE A 482 -19.07 24.96 5.34
CA PHE A 482 -19.46 24.50 6.67
C PHE A 482 -20.10 25.62 7.49
N ARG A 483 -20.87 26.49 6.83
CA ARG A 483 -21.51 27.66 7.45
C ARG A 483 -22.81 27.33 8.13
N ASN A 484 -23.11 28.17 9.12
CA ASN A 484 -24.36 28.21 9.85
C ASN A 484 -25.46 28.94 9.08
N SER A 485 -26.05 28.30 8.06
CA SER A 485 -27.33 28.71 7.45
C SER A 485 -28.35 27.57 7.47
N ALA A 486 -29.65 27.90 7.47
CA ALA A 486 -30.78 26.94 7.50
C ALA A 486 -30.96 26.14 6.19
N GLY A 487 -29.85 25.72 5.61
CA GLY A 487 -29.71 25.03 4.34
C GLY A 487 -28.22 25.01 4.00
N SER A 488 -27.68 23.82 3.75
CA SER A 488 -26.39 23.64 3.11
C SER A 488 -26.42 24.34 1.74
N HIS A 489 -25.75 25.49 1.61
CA HIS A 489 -25.59 26.16 0.32
C HIS A 489 -24.57 25.37 -0.49
N PHE A 490 -25.05 24.30 -1.12
CA PHE A 490 -24.29 23.54 -2.09
C PHE A 490 -24.25 24.34 -3.39
N ASP A 491 -23.09 24.85 -3.72
CA ASP A 491 -22.93 25.67 -4.90
C ASP A 491 -22.07 25.01 -5.97
N THR A 492 -22.46 25.25 -7.22
CA THR A 492 -21.69 24.91 -8.40
C THR A 492 -21.06 26.19 -8.91
N ILE A 493 -19.74 26.24 -8.97
CA ILE A 493 -18.99 27.34 -9.58
C ILE A 493 -18.47 26.89 -10.94
N PHE A 494 -18.72 27.70 -11.95
CA PHE A 494 -18.23 27.50 -13.31
C PHE A 494 -17.55 28.76 -13.82
N PHE A 495 -16.27 28.62 -14.15
CA PHE A 495 -15.45 29.69 -14.73
C PHE A 495 -15.68 29.75 -16.24
N SER A 496 -15.83 30.96 -16.77
CA SER A 496 -16.10 31.23 -18.18
C SER A 496 -15.00 32.12 -18.79
N SER A 497 -14.95 32.18 -20.11
CA SER A 497 -13.97 32.99 -20.83
C SER A 497 -14.09 34.47 -20.45
N GLY A 498 -12.95 35.13 -20.18
CA GLY A 498 -12.90 36.58 -19.89
C GLY A 498 -12.89 36.94 -18.39
N ASN A 499 -12.35 36.09 -17.52
CA ASN A 499 -12.28 36.29 -16.07
C ASN A 499 -13.65 36.50 -15.41
N GLN A 500 -14.65 35.77 -15.90
CA GLN A 500 -16.00 35.77 -15.34
C GLN A 500 -16.33 34.38 -14.82
N LEU A 501 -17.04 34.29 -13.69
CA LEU A 501 -17.58 33.03 -13.18
C LEU A 501 -19.10 33.12 -13.00
N SER A 502 -19.74 31.95 -12.95
CA SER A 502 -21.16 31.78 -12.67
C SER A 502 -21.33 30.83 -11.49
N THR A 503 -22.33 31.08 -10.65
CA THR A 503 -22.67 30.24 -9.50
C THR A 503 -24.14 29.79 -9.57
N SER A 504 -24.46 28.64 -8.98
CA SER A 504 -25.85 28.16 -8.85
C SER A 504 -26.72 28.95 -7.87
N TYR A 505 -26.15 29.92 -7.15
CA TYR A 505 -26.75 30.76 -6.12
C TYR A 505 -27.97 31.60 -6.58
N CYS A 506 -28.28 31.65 -7.88
CA CYS A 506 -29.32 32.51 -8.42
C CYS A 506 -30.72 31.88 -8.30
N GLY A 507 -31.30 31.90 -7.10
CA GLY A 507 -32.71 31.62 -6.87
C GLY A 507 -33.61 32.50 -7.75
N GLY A 508 -34.42 31.87 -8.60
CA GLY A 508 -35.57 32.49 -9.27
C GLY A 508 -35.27 33.47 -10.42
N SER A 509 -35.63 33.06 -11.64
CA SER A 509 -36.08 33.89 -12.79
C SER A 509 -35.26 35.10 -13.31
N SER A 510 -34.11 35.47 -12.77
CA SER A 510 -33.28 36.54 -13.37
C SER A 510 -31.77 36.34 -13.22
N GLY A 511 -31.21 35.51 -14.11
CA GLY A 511 -29.85 35.66 -14.66
C GLY A 511 -28.70 35.08 -13.84
N CYS A 512 -28.04 34.05 -14.38
CA CYS A 512 -26.64 33.76 -14.07
C CYS A 512 -25.82 35.02 -14.40
N LYS A 513 -25.50 35.84 -13.41
CA LYS A 513 -24.58 36.95 -13.64
C LYS A 513 -23.19 36.36 -13.81
N ASN A 514 -22.61 36.61 -14.97
CA ASN A 514 -21.18 36.48 -15.14
C ASN A 514 -20.49 37.51 -14.23
N THR A 515 -19.94 37.04 -13.12
CA THR A 515 -19.31 37.88 -12.11
C THR A 515 -17.80 37.92 -12.35
N PRO A 516 -17.19 39.10 -12.45
CA PRO A 516 -15.74 39.20 -12.50
C PRO A 516 -15.10 38.55 -11.27
N TYR A 517 -14.01 37.81 -11.48
CA TYR A 517 -13.25 37.22 -10.38
C TYR A 517 -11.76 37.53 -10.49
N THR A 518 -11.06 37.41 -9.37
CA THR A 518 -9.59 37.40 -9.32
C THR A 518 -9.10 36.15 -8.58
N ILE A 519 -8.01 35.56 -9.08
CA ILE A 519 -7.28 34.51 -8.36
C ILE A 519 -5.85 34.99 -8.19
N ALA A 520 -5.45 35.27 -6.96
CA ALA A 520 -4.11 35.72 -6.60
C ALA A 520 -3.71 35.14 -5.24
N ASN A 521 -2.47 34.68 -5.08
CA ASN A 521 -1.92 34.17 -3.82
C ASN A 521 -2.80 33.11 -3.11
N GLN A 522 -3.32 32.14 -3.86
CA GLN A 522 -4.26 31.12 -3.35
C GLN A 522 -5.58 31.68 -2.82
N THR A 523 -5.94 32.90 -3.19
CA THR A 523 -7.22 33.52 -2.85
C THR A 523 -8.06 33.66 -4.11
N LEU A 524 -9.31 33.22 -4.06
CA LEU A 524 -10.35 33.49 -5.06
C LEU A 524 -11.29 34.56 -4.53
N ASP A 525 -11.39 35.68 -5.25
CA ASP A 525 -12.31 36.78 -4.93
C ASP A 525 -13.35 36.96 -6.05
N PHE A 526 -14.61 37.13 -5.68
CA PHE A 526 -15.69 37.50 -6.59
C PHE A 526 -16.88 38.09 -5.83
N ASP A 527 -17.47 39.16 -6.34
CA ASP A 527 -18.57 39.90 -5.69
C ASP A 527 -18.25 40.24 -4.22
N GLN A 528 -18.97 39.64 -3.26
CA GLN A 528 -18.75 39.79 -1.82
C GLN A 528 -18.02 38.59 -1.19
N TYR A 529 -17.67 37.59 -1.99
CA TYR A 529 -17.06 36.34 -1.55
C TYR A 529 -15.55 36.37 -1.76
N GLN A 530 -14.84 35.78 -0.81
CA GLN A 530 -13.41 35.58 -0.85
C GLN A 530 -13.13 34.22 -0.22
N PHE A 531 -12.29 33.40 -0.85
CA PHE A 531 -11.88 32.09 -0.37
C PHE A 531 -10.36 31.98 -0.43
N GLU A 532 -9.72 31.83 0.72
CA GLU A 532 -8.30 31.52 0.85
C GLU A 532 -8.12 30.01 0.96
N PHE A 533 -7.50 29.41 -0.05
CA PHE A 533 -7.22 27.98 -0.09
C PHE A 533 -6.02 27.63 0.80
N ILE A 534 -6.17 26.59 1.62
CA ILE A 534 -5.18 26.13 2.62
C ILE A 534 -4.66 24.72 2.35
N ASP A 535 -5.48 23.91 1.66
CA ASP A 535 -5.12 22.59 1.17
C ASP A 535 -5.66 22.52 -0.26
N THR A 536 -4.76 22.38 -1.23
CA THR A 536 -5.12 22.39 -2.65
C THR A 536 -4.77 21.05 -3.26
N ASN A 537 -5.66 20.09 -3.11
CA ASN A 537 -5.51 18.75 -3.62
C ASN A 537 -6.42 18.56 -4.85
N THR A 538 -5.99 17.73 -5.80
CA THR A 538 -6.72 17.45 -7.03
C THR A 538 -8.02 16.67 -6.80
N ALA A 539 -8.12 15.94 -5.69
CA ALA A 539 -9.33 15.23 -5.28
C ALA A 539 -10.32 16.12 -4.51
N TYR A 540 -9.82 17.03 -3.68
CA TYR A 540 -10.59 18.02 -2.95
C TYR A 540 -9.73 19.23 -2.60
N MET A 541 -10.33 20.39 -2.35
CA MET A 541 -9.61 21.55 -1.81
C MET A 541 -10.32 22.08 -0.57
N LEU A 542 -9.56 22.58 0.38
CA LEU A 542 -10.08 23.26 1.55
C LEU A 542 -9.75 24.74 1.47
N SER A 543 -10.69 25.57 1.89
CA SER A 543 -10.50 27.01 1.98
C SER A 543 -11.18 27.57 3.22
N PHE A 544 -10.74 28.74 3.65
CA PHE A 544 -11.51 29.59 4.56
C PHE A 544 -12.08 30.77 3.79
N ASP A 545 -13.32 31.13 4.11
CA ASP A 545 -13.90 32.37 3.60
C ASP A 545 -13.36 33.60 4.37
N LYS A 546 -13.79 34.80 3.98
CA LYS A 546 -13.44 36.05 4.68
C LYS A 546 -13.89 36.15 6.15
N ASN A 547 -14.75 35.25 6.60
CA ASN A 547 -15.25 35.18 7.98
C ASN A 547 -14.61 34.00 8.75
N ASP A 548 -13.53 33.41 8.21
CA ASP A 548 -12.85 32.23 8.74
C ASP A 548 -13.75 30.98 8.83
N GLU A 549 -14.76 30.89 7.97
CA GLU A 549 -15.60 29.69 7.84
C GLU A 549 -15.02 28.71 6.82
N LEU A 550 -14.94 27.44 7.23
CA LEU A 550 -14.36 26.37 6.41
C LEU A 550 -15.25 26.04 5.22
N ALA A 551 -14.66 25.79 4.06
CA ALA A 551 -15.34 25.27 2.89
C ALA A 551 -14.52 24.17 2.22
N ILE A 552 -15.22 23.19 1.64
CA ILE A 552 -14.64 22.16 0.80
C ILE A 552 -15.08 22.31 -0.65
N TRP A 553 -14.15 22.08 -1.56
CA TRP A 553 -14.33 22.12 -2.99
C TRP A 553 -13.97 20.78 -3.59
N THR A 554 -14.74 20.32 -4.57
CA THR A 554 -14.46 19.07 -5.28
C THR A 554 -14.85 19.21 -6.76
N THR A 555 -14.32 18.34 -7.61
CA THR A 555 -14.75 18.20 -9.00
C THR A 555 -15.90 17.20 -9.20
N PRO A 556 -15.96 16.03 -8.51
CA PRO A 556 -17.14 15.19 -8.59
C PRO A 556 -18.30 15.83 -7.83
N LYS A 557 -19.50 15.71 -8.39
CA LYS A 557 -20.72 16.09 -7.68
C LYS A 557 -20.94 15.11 -6.52
N PHE A 558 -20.96 15.60 -5.28
CA PHE A 558 -21.06 14.74 -4.09
C PHE A 558 -22.37 14.90 -3.31
N TRP A 559 -23.24 15.85 -3.68
CA TRP A 559 -24.44 16.12 -2.89
C TRP A 559 -25.44 14.94 -2.93
N ARG A 560 -25.73 14.38 -1.75
CA ARG A 560 -26.82 13.42 -1.47
C ARG A 560 -26.75 12.11 -2.27
N ALA A 561 -25.56 11.70 -2.69
CA ALA A 561 -25.32 10.35 -3.19
C ALA A 561 -24.65 9.54 -2.08
N SER A 562 -25.45 8.89 -1.25
CA SER A 562 -24.95 8.03 -0.18
C SER A 562 -23.99 6.99 -0.76
N LYS A 563 -22.80 6.88 -0.18
CA LYS A 563 -21.89 5.76 -0.45
C LYS A 563 -22.43 4.53 0.25
N ASN A 564 -22.53 3.44 -0.49
CA ASN A 564 -22.91 2.17 0.09
C ASN A 564 -21.68 1.53 0.75
N ILE A 565 -21.39 1.91 2.00
CA ILE A 565 -20.21 1.46 2.77
C ILE A 565 -20.46 0.15 3.54
N ASP A 566 -19.38 -0.52 3.94
CA ASP A 566 -19.40 -1.63 4.89
C ASP A 566 -18.46 -1.39 6.09
N ASP A 567 -18.43 -2.34 7.03
CA ASP A 567 -17.60 -2.28 8.24
C ASP A 567 -16.12 -1.99 7.97
N SER A 568 -15.57 -2.42 6.82
CA SER A 568 -14.16 -2.20 6.48
C SER A 568 -13.81 -0.74 6.25
N PHE A 569 -14.82 0.13 6.09
CA PHE A 569 -14.62 1.57 6.06
C PHE A 569 -13.99 2.07 7.37
N VAL A 570 -14.49 1.58 8.53
CA VAL A 570 -14.07 2.05 9.86
C VAL A 570 -13.23 1.05 10.65
N ARG A 571 -13.43 -0.26 10.50
CA ARG A 571 -12.79 -1.29 11.32
C ARG A 571 -11.26 -1.17 11.30
N GLY A 572 -10.67 -1.12 12.50
CA GLY A 572 -9.22 -1.00 12.69
C GLY A 572 -8.63 0.37 12.32
N ASN A 573 -9.44 1.33 11.86
CA ASN A 573 -8.98 2.64 11.42
C ASN A 573 -9.18 3.71 12.51
N THR A 574 -8.35 4.76 12.46
CA THR A 574 -8.54 5.96 13.26
C THR A 574 -8.90 7.13 12.35
N PHE A 575 -9.94 7.87 12.73
CA PHE A 575 -10.36 9.09 12.04
C PHE A 575 -10.33 10.30 12.98
N TYR A 576 -9.93 11.44 12.46
CA TYR A 576 -9.98 12.72 13.12
C TYR A 576 -11.22 13.46 12.61
N HIS A 577 -12.28 13.39 13.41
CA HIS A 577 -13.61 13.89 13.11
C HIS A 577 -13.70 15.38 13.45
N LEU A 578 -13.85 16.21 12.42
CA LEU A 578 -13.97 17.65 12.52
C LEU A 578 -15.39 18.08 12.12
N ARG A 579 -16.04 18.87 12.98
CA ARG A 579 -17.41 19.34 12.77
C ARG A 579 -17.68 20.69 13.44
N ASP A 580 -18.74 21.37 13.01
CA ASP A 580 -19.33 22.50 13.71
C ASP A 580 -20.49 22.03 14.61
N ILE A 581 -20.49 22.45 15.89
CA ILE A 581 -21.57 22.12 16.85
C ILE A 581 -22.53 23.29 17.11
N THR A 582 -22.42 24.40 16.40
CA THR A 582 -23.23 25.61 16.62
C THR A 582 -24.74 25.36 16.38
N SER A 583 -25.57 26.09 17.13
CA SER A 583 -27.04 26.00 17.13
C SER A 583 -27.75 27.24 16.59
N SER A 584 -27.02 28.18 16.02
CA SER A 584 -27.53 29.49 15.58
C SER A 584 -26.78 29.95 14.33
N THR A 585 -27.22 31.04 13.70
CA THR A 585 -26.53 31.66 12.55
C THR A 585 -25.25 32.42 12.91
N GLN A 586 -24.65 32.11 14.07
CA GLN A 586 -23.38 32.69 14.53
C GLN A 586 -22.19 31.94 13.91
N HIS A 587 -20.98 32.39 14.22
CA HIS A 587 -19.74 31.70 13.85
C HIS A 587 -19.73 30.23 14.28
N ALA A 588 -19.05 29.39 13.51
CA ALA A 588 -18.86 27.99 13.86
C ALA A 588 -18.24 27.82 15.25
N ILE A 589 -18.57 26.72 15.92
CA ILE A 589 -17.91 26.21 17.11
C ILE A 589 -17.28 24.89 16.69
N PRO A 590 -16.05 24.90 16.16
CA PRO A 590 -15.42 23.69 15.67
C PRO A 590 -15.06 22.76 16.82
N VAL A 591 -15.26 21.47 16.61
CA VAL A 591 -14.83 20.40 17.50
C VAL A 591 -14.05 19.38 16.70
N LEU A 592 -12.86 19.04 17.20
CA LEU A 592 -12.06 17.92 16.70
C LEU A 592 -12.17 16.75 17.68
N THR A 593 -12.47 15.57 17.17
CA THR A 593 -12.61 14.34 17.96
C THR A 593 -11.85 13.21 17.29
N THR A 594 -10.97 12.53 18.02
CA THR A 594 -10.34 11.29 17.54
C THR A 594 -11.30 10.13 17.74
N LEU A 595 -11.60 9.40 16.67
CA LEU A 595 -12.40 8.18 16.64
C LEU A 595 -11.50 7.00 16.26
N ALA A 596 -11.03 6.24 17.25
CA ALA A 596 -10.18 5.07 17.03
C ALA A 596 -11.01 3.79 17.09
N PHE A 597 -11.34 3.21 15.94
CA PHE A 597 -12.19 2.03 15.82
C PHE A 597 -11.36 0.75 16.00
N GLY A 598 -11.77 -0.09 16.96
CA GLY A 598 -11.20 -1.41 17.18
C GLY A 598 -11.80 -2.47 16.24
N ASP A 599 -11.19 -3.65 16.26
CA ASP A 599 -11.66 -4.82 15.52
C ASP A 599 -12.87 -5.52 16.18
N ASP A 600 -13.22 -5.13 17.41
CA ASP A 600 -14.23 -5.75 18.28
C ASP A 600 -15.54 -4.95 18.36
N ASN A 601 -15.84 -4.14 17.33
CA ASN A 601 -17.01 -3.24 17.28
C ASN A 601 -17.02 -2.16 18.38
N THR A 602 -15.86 -1.90 19.01
CA THR A 602 -15.68 -0.77 19.92
C THR A 602 -14.98 0.40 19.22
N VAL A 603 -15.25 1.62 19.66
CA VAL A 603 -14.56 2.83 19.20
C VAL A 603 -14.18 3.67 20.41
N THR A 604 -12.92 4.09 20.46
CA THR A 604 -12.46 5.06 21.46
C THR A 604 -12.69 6.47 20.92
N VAL A 605 -13.57 7.22 21.57
CA VAL A 605 -13.97 8.59 21.21
C VAL A 605 -13.23 9.55 22.13
N THR A 606 -12.34 10.37 21.57
CA THR A 606 -11.51 11.32 22.32
C THR A 606 -11.67 12.73 21.77
N PRO A 607 -12.59 13.54 22.32
CA PRO A 607 -12.69 14.95 21.97
C PRO A 607 -11.42 15.73 22.37
N GLU A 608 -11.02 16.68 21.54
CA GLU A 608 -9.83 17.51 21.79
C GLU A 608 -9.97 18.28 23.11
N GLY A 609 -9.00 18.08 24.01
CA GLY A 609 -8.99 18.70 25.34
C GLY A 609 -9.85 17.99 26.40
N GLU A 610 -10.44 16.83 26.07
CA GLU A 610 -11.19 15.99 27.01
C GLU A 610 -10.56 14.59 27.14
N THR A 611 -10.96 13.84 28.17
CA THR A 611 -10.60 12.42 28.32
C THR A 611 -11.41 11.56 27.35
N GLY A 612 -10.79 10.53 26.78
CA GLY A 612 -11.49 9.60 25.89
C GLY A 612 -12.45 8.66 26.63
N PHE A 613 -13.44 8.15 25.91
CA PHE A 613 -14.36 7.13 26.39
C PHE A 613 -14.61 6.08 25.30
N THR A 614 -15.07 4.89 25.70
CA THR A 614 -15.38 3.80 24.77
C THR A 614 -16.87 3.81 24.42
N ALA A 615 -17.17 3.71 23.14
CA ALA A 615 -18.49 3.55 22.58
C ALA A 615 -18.55 2.30 21.69
N THR A 616 -19.75 1.90 21.28
CA THR A 616 -19.96 0.82 20.31
C THR A 616 -20.25 1.40 18.93
N TRP A 617 -19.85 0.70 17.88
CA TRP A 617 -20.16 1.07 16.51
C TRP A 617 -20.68 -0.09 15.68
N GLU A 618 -21.47 0.22 14.65
CA GLU A 618 -21.86 -0.70 13.59
C GLU A 618 -22.11 0.05 12.28
N VAL A 619 -21.83 -0.57 11.13
CA VAL A 619 -22.33 -0.07 9.84
C VAL A 619 -23.65 -0.77 9.53
N LYS A 620 -24.72 0.02 9.35
CA LYS A 620 -26.08 -0.53 9.15
C LYS A 620 -26.95 0.33 8.27
N ASP A 621 -28.05 -0.27 7.83
CA ASP A 621 -29.15 0.45 7.21
C ASP A 621 -29.98 1.13 8.29
N TRP A 622 -30.31 2.40 8.07
CA TRP A 622 -31.09 3.22 8.99
C TRP A 622 -32.14 4.01 8.22
N LYS A 623 -33.34 4.09 8.78
CA LYS A 623 -34.44 4.87 8.22
C LYS A 623 -34.66 6.15 8.99
N ASP A 624 -34.73 7.27 8.26
CA ASP A 624 -35.11 8.55 8.85
C ASP A 624 -36.63 8.60 9.18
N HIS A 625 -37.06 9.72 9.74
CA HIS A 625 -38.47 9.96 10.05
C HIS A 625 -39.40 9.95 8.82
N ASN A 626 -38.85 10.13 7.61
CA ASN A 626 -39.57 10.06 6.34
C ASN A 626 -39.49 8.68 5.67
N GLN A 627 -38.97 7.66 6.37
CA GLN A 627 -38.76 6.31 5.85
C GLN A 627 -37.74 6.23 4.69
N ARG A 628 -36.89 7.25 4.54
CA ARG A 628 -35.74 7.19 3.62
C ARG A 628 -34.65 6.36 4.27
N GLU A 629 -34.13 5.42 3.52
CA GLU A 629 -33.10 4.48 3.95
C GLU A 629 -31.71 5.02 3.60
N TYR A 630 -30.80 4.91 4.57
CA TYR A 630 -29.43 5.36 4.50
C TYR A 630 -28.52 4.28 5.04
N ARG A 631 -27.35 4.10 4.41
CA ARG A 631 -26.25 3.30 4.97
C ARG A 631 -25.39 4.21 5.84
N ILE A 632 -25.28 3.92 7.13
CA ILE A 632 -24.60 4.80 8.10
C ILE A 632 -23.59 4.06 8.95
N ILE A 633 -22.60 4.80 9.46
CA ILE A 633 -21.81 4.43 10.64
C ILE A 633 -22.59 4.93 11.86
N ASP A 634 -23.15 4.01 12.64
CA ASP A 634 -23.85 4.33 13.89
C ASP A 634 -22.88 4.15 15.06
N ILE A 635 -22.62 5.23 15.79
CA ILE A 635 -21.81 5.24 17.01
C ILE A 635 -22.74 5.56 18.17
N VAL A 636 -22.86 4.66 19.14
CA VAL A 636 -23.76 4.83 20.28
C VAL A 636 -22.96 5.22 21.51
N PHE A 637 -23.21 6.41 22.05
CA PHE A 637 -22.53 6.88 23.25
C PHE A 637 -23.15 6.28 24.52
N PRO A 638 -22.34 5.95 25.55
CA PRO A 638 -22.86 5.60 26.86
C PRO A 638 -23.67 6.75 27.49
N GLU A 639 -24.67 6.42 28.31
CA GLU A 639 -25.67 7.37 28.85
C GLU A 639 -25.06 8.57 29.60
N GLY A 640 -23.88 8.39 30.20
CA GLY A 640 -23.16 9.42 30.96
C GLY A 640 -22.29 10.37 30.13
N GLU A 641 -22.05 10.09 28.85
CA GLU A 641 -21.06 10.83 28.05
C GLU A 641 -21.68 12.01 27.29
N LYS A 642 -23.00 12.01 27.07
CA LYS A 642 -23.70 13.01 26.23
C LYS A 642 -23.56 14.45 26.72
N ASP A 643 -23.41 14.68 28.03
CA ASP A 643 -23.38 16.02 28.63
C ASP A 643 -22.03 16.73 28.46
N ARG A 644 -21.06 16.08 27.80
CA ARG A 644 -19.78 16.69 27.42
C ARG A 644 -19.98 17.93 26.52
N PRO A 645 -19.23 19.02 26.75
CA PRO A 645 -19.32 20.23 25.93
C PRO A 645 -19.12 19.97 24.43
N SER A 646 -18.23 19.05 24.07
CA SER A 646 -17.93 18.67 22.68
C SER A 646 -19.05 17.89 21.98
N LEU A 647 -19.94 17.21 22.72
CA LEU A 647 -20.93 16.28 22.17
C LEU A 647 -22.35 16.85 22.07
N ARG A 648 -22.57 18.07 22.55
CA ARG A 648 -23.84 18.81 22.37
C ARG A 648 -25.09 18.04 22.85
N LYS A 649 -24.99 17.16 23.85
CA LYS A 649 -26.11 16.32 24.33
C LYS A 649 -26.64 15.30 23.32
N GLU A 650 -25.86 14.99 22.30
CA GLU A 650 -26.18 13.94 21.33
C GLU A 650 -25.95 12.57 21.96
N ASN A 651 -26.83 11.61 21.70
CA ASN A 651 -26.72 10.24 22.24
C ASN A 651 -25.78 9.35 21.41
N GLY A 652 -25.18 9.90 20.36
CA GLY A 652 -24.38 9.16 19.39
C GLY A 652 -24.16 9.95 18.11
N MET A 653 -23.51 9.31 17.14
CA MET A 653 -23.33 9.82 15.78
C MET A 653 -23.96 8.86 14.78
N ARG A 654 -24.59 9.39 13.72
CA ARG A 654 -25.12 8.61 12.60
C ARG A 654 -24.56 9.17 11.31
N LEU A 655 -23.38 8.70 10.93
CA LEU A 655 -22.59 9.29 9.86
C LEU A 655 -22.93 8.60 8.54
N GLU A 656 -23.64 9.29 7.65
CA GLU A 656 -23.84 8.89 6.26
C GLU A 656 -22.65 9.38 5.43
N VAL A 657 -21.85 8.49 4.86
CA VAL A 657 -20.74 8.87 3.97
C VAL A 657 -21.28 9.21 2.58
N TYR A 658 -20.91 10.36 2.03
CA TYR A 658 -21.31 10.75 0.66
C TYR A 658 -20.12 11.15 -0.23
N PHE A 659 -18.93 11.32 0.35
CA PHE A 659 -17.68 11.52 -0.39
C PHE A 659 -16.54 10.86 0.39
N SER A 660 -15.62 10.21 -0.31
CA SER A 660 -14.46 9.58 0.33
C SER A 660 -13.27 9.57 -0.60
N THR A 661 -12.13 9.94 -0.04
CA THR A 661 -10.77 9.77 -0.56
C THR A 661 -9.95 9.07 0.52
N PRO A 662 -8.72 8.61 0.23
CA PRO A 662 -7.89 7.98 1.26
C PRO A 662 -7.58 8.89 2.47
N ASN A 663 -7.53 10.21 2.27
CA ASN A 663 -7.16 11.17 3.32
C ASN A 663 -8.35 11.83 4.01
N LEU A 664 -9.50 11.94 3.33
CA LEU A 664 -10.66 12.68 3.80
C LEU A 664 -11.94 12.04 3.30
N SER A 665 -12.91 11.89 4.20
CA SER A 665 -14.30 11.59 3.87
C SER A 665 -15.24 12.66 4.40
N LEU A 666 -16.32 12.92 3.67
CA LEU A 666 -17.40 13.80 4.11
C LEU A 666 -18.61 12.98 4.52
N THR A 667 -19.24 13.38 5.62
CA THR A 667 -20.37 12.67 6.21
C THR A 667 -21.49 13.60 6.66
N ASP A 668 -22.74 13.18 6.52
CA ASP A 668 -23.90 13.84 7.13
C ASP A 668 -24.20 13.13 8.45
N ASN A 669 -24.18 13.87 9.56
CA ASN A 669 -24.53 13.33 10.86
C ASN A 669 -26.03 13.47 11.13
N HIS A 670 -26.80 12.42 10.85
CA HIS A 670 -28.25 12.37 11.05
C HIS A 670 -28.69 12.46 12.52
N ALA A 671 -27.79 12.19 13.46
CA ALA A 671 -28.04 12.36 14.90
C ALA A 671 -27.73 13.79 15.38
N SER A 672 -27.09 14.61 14.53
CA SER A 672 -26.68 15.96 14.89
C SER A 672 -27.88 16.84 15.18
N ILE A 673 -27.81 17.54 16.30
CA ILE A 673 -28.74 18.61 16.63
C ILE A 673 -28.17 19.98 16.26
N ALA A 674 -26.91 20.04 15.77
CA ALA A 674 -26.28 21.24 15.21
C ALA A 674 -26.99 21.74 13.95
N MET A 675 -26.79 23.02 13.63
CA MET A 675 -27.45 23.64 12.48
C MET A 675 -26.86 23.13 11.16
N ASN A 676 -25.54 22.94 11.12
CA ASN A 676 -24.85 22.20 10.08
C ASN A 676 -24.71 20.72 10.46
N ARG A 677 -24.99 19.81 9.53
CA ARG A 677 -24.84 18.37 9.71
C ARG A 677 -23.70 17.78 8.89
N ASP A 678 -23.01 18.57 8.09
CA ASP A 678 -21.82 18.12 7.36
C ASP A 678 -20.64 18.00 8.32
N ASN A 679 -19.91 16.90 8.19
CA ASN A 679 -18.80 16.50 9.06
C ASN A 679 -17.65 16.01 8.19
N MET A 680 -16.42 16.19 8.65
CA MET A 680 -15.21 15.71 7.97
C MET A 680 -14.54 14.63 8.79
N LEU A 681 -14.18 13.52 8.14
CA LEU A 681 -13.38 12.44 8.73
C LEU A 681 -12.01 12.41 8.05
N PHE A 682 -11.00 12.93 8.73
CA PHE A 682 -9.61 12.91 8.23
C PHE A 682 -8.89 11.64 8.66
N SER A 683 -8.08 11.06 7.77
CA SER A 683 -7.16 9.96 8.11
C SER A 683 -5.82 10.46 8.66
N ASN A 684 -5.50 11.76 8.49
CA ASN A 684 -4.24 12.37 8.90
C ASN A 684 -4.43 13.37 10.04
N GLU A 685 -3.79 13.10 11.18
CA GLU A 685 -3.88 13.93 12.39
C GLU A 685 -3.38 15.35 12.18
N ALA A 686 -2.20 15.49 11.57
CA ALA A 686 -1.51 16.76 11.45
C ALA A 686 -2.31 17.73 10.58
N LEU A 687 -2.91 17.22 9.50
CA LEU A 687 -3.83 17.97 8.67
C LEU A 687 -5.10 18.36 9.45
N ALA A 688 -5.78 17.39 10.07
CA ALA A 688 -7.01 17.68 10.83
C ALA A 688 -6.79 18.73 11.93
N ARG A 689 -5.67 18.64 12.66
CA ARG A 689 -5.28 19.60 13.71
C ARG A 689 -4.95 20.98 13.14
N SER A 690 -4.30 21.07 11.99
CA SER A 690 -3.98 22.35 11.37
C SER A 690 -5.25 23.09 10.94
N ILE A 691 -6.21 22.38 10.33
CA ILE A 691 -7.52 22.92 9.97
C ILE A 691 -8.29 23.36 11.22
N TYR A 692 -8.40 22.48 12.22
CA TYR A 692 -9.09 22.78 13.49
C TYR A 692 -8.52 24.03 14.18
N THR A 693 -7.19 24.14 14.26
CA THR A 693 -6.52 25.27 14.91
C THR A 693 -6.79 26.59 14.20
N ARG A 694 -6.97 26.58 12.88
CA ARG A 694 -7.34 27.78 12.12
C ARG A 694 -8.82 28.10 12.29
N TRP A 695 -9.71 27.12 12.15
CA TRP A 695 -11.16 27.32 12.22
C TRP A 695 -11.64 27.77 13.61
N LYS A 696 -10.93 27.38 14.67
CA LYS A 696 -11.28 27.74 16.06
C LYS A 696 -11.01 29.22 16.40
N LYS A 697 -10.17 29.90 15.63
CA LYS A 697 -9.81 31.30 15.88
C LYS A 697 -10.97 32.22 15.53
#